data_AF-K6XRG0-F1
#
_entry.id   AF-K6XRG0-F1
#
_cell.length_a   1.000
_cell.length_b   1.000
_cell.length_c   1.000
_cell.angle_alpha   90.00
_cell.angle_beta   90.00
_cell.angle_gamma   90.00
#
_symmetry.space_group_name_H-M   'P 1'
#
loop_
_entity.id
_entity.type
_entity.pdbx_description
1 polymer ?
#
loop_
_entity_poly.entity_id
_entity_poly.type
_entity_poly.pdbx_seq_one_letter_code
_entity_poly.pdbx_strand_id
1 'polypeptide(L)'
;MSVELFSQVHINFLPGFPVWVSYFGLILLILTFGYCLPLIFKRVSKQGAFRKWLVVILNLVLFVNVIALLSDIQVKRTHVSSATLITVGADLALVEKQLTEHDSKLHSTFVLANSDLINSANESTIENNWQVIHQPEQLLFAKPQLQQLTVIGDGLSEQQWNALQALSQEQSRVPLEIHFAPSTLRSGPIEMRWIKRLVIGEYQKISGKLRIANVDDTASLRKQIYQVSLLQPDGEILETKNLRDGEAFQFSFPVSVRGQWLYTLTVTNTGTSAPEMSENIAFSVEQNTPPNILIVQSAPSFETKHFKNWASQFNTKLTSQTQISQNKYITQYLNTSKKESEEQGLDSLSSYDLLLIDGRALLGLSEEYRNAISRAINAGLGILIIADQSLITDNQNHQFTILSNIEISTEANDSNTISNLLRWSQIQTAQPISYLNANLTSKHPRLKNYQALVTDTQNKPVVLNQNVGLGNVAISLVNNSYQWQLSGEEQTYSQYWQYLIGQISRPSSEVNWLPIDEEEVAYVNDPLRICALGNNNVHSAYYQGPINSSTENLKRTLLLAPSSPITEKQCSVIWPESQGWYTRSLNPADANQTIVSQSSFYVYSKQQWSSWQQSGKHAASQRQVQQSTAAIPKEYLEYVSKYPFWWMFIVVVTLLWIERKY
;
A
#
# COMPACT_ATOMS: atom_id res chain seq x y z
N MET A 1 -17.05 -31.42 -51.11
CA MET A 1 -16.91 -32.71 -50.40
C MET A 1 -15.96 -32.46 -49.25
N SER A 2 -16.41 -32.52 -48.01
CA SER A 2 -15.57 -32.44 -46.81
C SER A 2 -15.20 -33.86 -46.39
N VAL A 3 -13.93 -34.23 -46.53
CA VAL A 3 -13.42 -35.49 -45.97
C VAL A 3 -12.57 -35.13 -44.77
N GLU A 4 -12.95 -35.59 -43.58
CA GLU A 4 -12.07 -35.58 -42.41
C GLU A 4 -11.06 -36.72 -42.58
N LEU A 5 -9.95 -36.43 -43.24
CA LEU A 5 -8.79 -37.30 -43.27
C LEU A 5 -7.95 -36.94 -42.04
N PHE A 6 -8.09 -37.71 -40.96
CA PHE A 6 -7.59 -37.42 -39.62
C PHE A 6 -8.36 -36.27 -38.94
N SER A 7 -8.57 -36.34 -37.62
CA SER A 7 -9.47 -35.47 -36.83
C SER A 7 -9.19 -33.95 -36.89
N GLN A 8 -8.18 -33.52 -37.64
CA GLN A 8 -7.71 -32.13 -37.72
C GLN A 8 -7.60 -31.56 -39.15
N VAL A 9 -7.87 -32.33 -40.21
CA VAL A 9 -7.77 -31.84 -41.60
C VAL A 9 -9.12 -31.91 -42.31
N HIS A 10 -9.57 -30.76 -42.80
CA HIS A 10 -10.80 -30.58 -43.59
C HIS A 10 -10.43 -30.31 -45.04
N ILE A 11 -10.71 -31.25 -45.95
CA ILE A 11 -10.44 -31.09 -47.38
C ILE A 11 -11.75 -30.80 -48.09
N ASN A 12 -11.87 -29.65 -48.77
CA ASN A 12 -13.02 -29.27 -49.59
C ASN A 12 -12.64 -29.21 -51.08
N PHE A 13 -13.06 -30.21 -51.86
CA PHE A 13 -12.83 -30.25 -53.31
C PHE A 13 -13.75 -29.28 -54.07
N LEU A 14 -13.18 -28.43 -54.95
CA LEU A 14 -13.87 -27.37 -55.69
C LEU A 14 -14.74 -26.47 -54.78
N PRO A 15 -14.12 -25.73 -53.85
CA PRO A 15 -14.83 -24.82 -52.96
C PRO A 15 -15.44 -23.68 -53.79
N GLY A 16 -16.71 -23.36 -53.53
CA GLY A 16 -17.49 -22.36 -54.29
C GLY A 16 -18.47 -22.93 -55.32
N PHE A 17 -18.42 -24.23 -55.61
CA PHE A 17 -19.41 -24.90 -56.45
C PHE A 17 -20.44 -25.69 -55.63
N PRO A 18 -21.66 -25.90 -56.15
CA PRO A 18 -22.63 -26.79 -55.53
C PRO A 18 -22.04 -28.19 -55.32
N VAL A 19 -22.40 -28.83 -54.20
CA VAL A 19 -21.85 -30.13 -53.78
C VAL A 19 -21.92 -31.19 -54.90
N TRP A 20 -23.00 -31.22 -55.68
CA TRP A 20 -23.17 -32.14 -56.81
C TRP A 20 -22.17 -31.91 -57.95
N VAL A 21 -21.73 -30.67 -58.19
CA VAL A 21 -20.70 -30.32 -59.18
C VAL A 21 -19.34 -30.81 -58.71
N SER A 22 -19.02 -30.65 -57.43
CA SER A 22 -17.80 -31.22 -56.84
C SER A 22 -17.79 -32.75 -56.93
N TYR A 23 -18.93 -33.40 -56.69
CA TYR A 23 -19.07 -34.86 -56.86
C TYR A 23 -18.86 -35.28 -58.32
N PHE A 24 -19.54 -34.62 -59.25
CA PHE A 24 -19.42 -34.93 -60.66
C PHE A 24 -17.99 -34.70 -61.18
N GLY A 25 -17.35 -33.59 -60.77
CA GLY A 25 -15.97 -33.28 -61.14
C GLY A 25 -14.95 -34.28 -60.60
N LEU A 26 -15.11 -34.72 -59.34
CA LEU A 26 -14.23 -35.73 -58.74
C LEU A 26 -14.43 -37.11 -59.41
N ILE A 27 -15.68 -37.51 -59.68
CA ILE A 27 -16.00 -38.74 -60.40
C ILE A 27 -15.40 -38.71 -61.80
N LEU A 28 -15.53 -37.59 -62.53
CA LEU A 28 -14.98 -37.42 -63.86
C LEU A 28 -13.44 -37.47 -63.85
N LEU A 29 -12.78 -36.88 -62.85
CA LEU A 29 -11.33 -37.00 -62.66
C LEU A 29 -10.90 -38.45 -62.38
N ILE A 30 -11.62 -39.17 -61.53
CA ILE A 30 -11.31 -40.59 -61.24
C ILE A 30 -11.53 -41.46 -62.48
N LEU A 31 -12.63 -41.25 -63.22
CA LEU A 31 -12.93 -41.98 -64.45
C LEU A 31 -11.89 -41.70 -65.54
N THR A 32 -11.48 -40.45 -65.71
CA THR A 32 -10.43 -40.08 -66.67
C THR A 32 -9.08 -40.68 -66.28
N PHE A 33 -8.70 -40.66 -65.00
CA PHE A 33 -7.49 -41.34 -64.52
C PHE A 33 -7.56 -42.85 -64.74
N GLY A 34 -8.69 -43.48 -64.41
CA GLY A 34 -8.95 -44.90 -64.62
C GLY A 34 -8.91 -45.31 -66.10
N TYR A 35 -9.37 -44.44 -67.01
CA TYR A 35 -9.29 -44.65 -68.46
C TYR A 35 -7.87 -44.45 -69.01
N CYS A 36 -7.10 -43.49 -68.47
CA CYS A 36 -5.72 -43.24 -68.88
C CYS A 36 -4.75 -44.34 -68.43
N LEU A 37 -4.98 -44.97 -67.28
CA LEU A 37 -4.12 -46.02 -66.71
C LEU A 37 -3.82 -47.20 -67.66
N PRO A 38 -4.82 -47.86 -68.30
CA PRO A 38 -4.56 -48.94 -69.25
C PRO A 38 -3.89 -48.44 -70.53
N LEU A 39 -4.15 -47.20 -70.96
CA LEU A 39 -3.48 -46.60 -72.12
C LEU A 39 -1.99 -46.34 -71.85
N ILE A 40 -1.67 -45.85 -70.65
CA ILE A 40 -0.30 -45.68 -70.17
C ILE A 40 0.40 -47.04 -70.10
N PHE A 41 -0.27 -48.05 -69.54
CA PHE A 41 0.28 -49.40 -69.42
C PHE A 41 0.53 -50.05 -70.80
N LYS A 42 -0.39 -49.83 -71.75
CA LYS A 42 -0.24 -50.30 -73.14
C LYS A 42 0.91 -49.59 -73.86
N ARG A 43 1.09 -48.28 -73.65
CA ARG A 43 2.20 -47.48 -74.23
C ARG A 43 3.56 -47.99 -73.77
N VAL A 44 3.72 -48.28 -72.48
CA VAL A 44 5.02 -48.68 -71.88
C VAL A 44 5.17 -50.22 -71.85
N SER A 45 4.21 -50.98 -72.40
CA SER A 45 4.15 -52.45 -72.33
C SER A 45 5.40 -53.18 -72.87
N LYS A 46 6.08 -52.62 -73.87
CA LYS A 46 7.28 -53.20 -74.50
C LYS A 46 8.61 -52.79 -73.85
N GLN A 47 8.59 -52.00 -72.77
CA GLN A 47 9.78 -51.49 -72.09
C GLN A 47 10.06 -52.21 -70.76
N GLY A 48 11.25 -51.94 -70.17
CA GLY A 48 11.69 -52.54 -68.91
C GLY A 48 10.77 -52.25 -67.72
N ALA A 49 10.75 -53.16 -66.73
CA ALA A 49 9.86 -53.08 -65.57
C ALA A 49 10.01 -51.77 -64.77
N PHE A 50 11.23 -51.24 -64.65
CA PHE A 50 11.50 -49.98 -63.97
C PHE A 50 10.78 -48.79 -64.60
N ARG A 51 10.87 -48.64 -65.93
CA ARG A 51 10.23 -47.52 -66.67
C ARG A 51 8.71 -47.60 -66.58
N LYS A 52 8.14 -48.82 -66.58
CA LYS A 52 6.69 -49.03 -66.37
C LYS A 52 6.23 -48.48 -65.01
N TRP A 53 6.91 -48.88 -63.93
CA TRP A 53 6.56 -48.42 -62.58
C TRP A 53 6.78 -46.92 -62.40
N LEU A 54 7.89 -46.38 -62.92
CA LEU A 54 8.19 -44.94 -62.86
C LEU A 54 7.06 -44.11 -63.48
N VAL A 55 6.61 -44.45 -64.69
CA VAL A 55 5.56 -43.68 -65.39
C VAL A 55 4.22 -43.79 -64.66
N VAL A 56 3.87 -44.96 -64.12
CA VAL A 56 2.64 -45.15 -63.34
C VAL A 56 2.68 -44.32 -62.06
N ILE A 57 3.79 -44.34 -61.33
CA ILE A 57 3.96 -43.56 -60.09
C ILE A 57 3.89 -42.07 -60.39
N LEU A 58 4.59 -41.59 -61.43
CA LEU A 58 4.55 -40.17 -61.81
C LEU A 58 3.13 -39.71 -62.19
N ASN A 59 2.36 -40.52 -62.92
CA ASN A 59 0.96 -40.18 -63.24
C ASN A 59 0.04 -40.22 -62.01
N LEU A 60 0.28 -41.13 -61.07
CA LEU A 60 -0.45 -41.16 -59.80
C LEU A 60 -0.14 -39.93 -58.94
N VAL A 61 1.13 -39.57 -58.82
CA VAL A 61 1.56 -38.36 -58.12
C VAL A 61 0.98 -37.12 -58.79
N LEU A 62 0.96 -37.07 -60.13
CA LEU A 62 0.33 -35.98 -60.88
C LEU A 62 -1.15 -35.84 -60.55
N PHE A 63 -1.89 -36.96 -60.55
CA PHE A 63 -3.31 -37.00 -60.24
C PHE A 63 -3.61 -36.50 -58.82
N VAL A 64 -2.84 -36.96 -57.83
CA VAL A 64 -2.97 -36.50 -56.43
C VAL A 64 -2.69 -34.99 -56.31
N ASN A 65 -1.68 -34.48 -57.00
CA ASN A 65 -1.37 -33.04 -56.98
C ASN A 65 -2.47 -32.19 -57.63
N VAL A 66 -3.08 -32.65 -58.73
CA VAL A 66 -4.22 -31.97 -59.36
C VAL A 66 -5.40 -31.91 -58.39
N ILE A 67 -5.71 -33.00 -57.69
CA ILE A 67 -6.77 -33.00 -56.67
C ILE A 67 -6.44 -32.04 -55.53
N ALA A 68 -5.19 -32.05 -55.04
CA ALA A 68 -4.74 -31.17 -53.96
C ALA A 68 -4.81 -29.68 -54.34
N LEU A 69 -4.44 -29.32 -55.58
CA LEU A 69 -4.51 -27.95 -56.09
C LEU A 69 -5.96 -27.44 -56.26
N LEU A 70 -6.88 -28.33 -56.64
CA LEU A 70 -8.31 -28.05 -56.80
C LEU A 70 -9.10 -28.11 -55.48
N SER A 71 -8.45 -28.50 -54.38
CA SER A 71 -9.06 -28.57 -53.06
C SER A 71 -8.63 -27.41 -52.17
N ASP A 72 -9.52 -26.93 -51.32
CA ASP A 72 -9.13 -26.15 -50.14
C ASP A 72 -8.87 -27.13 -49.00
N ILE A 73 -7.61 -27.22 -48.60
CA ILE A 73 -7.17 -28.02 -47.47
C ILE A 73 -7.09 -27.06 -46.29
N GLN A 74 -7.96 -27.25 -45.30
CA GLN A 74 -8.01 -26.50 -44.06
C GLN A 74 -7.50 -27.39 -42.91
N VAL A 75 -6.67 -26.85 -42.04
CA VAL A 75 -6.20 -27.52 -40.83
C VAL A 75 -6.79 -26.79 -39.62
N LYS A 76 -7.41 -27.54 -38.70
CA LYS A 76 -7.84 -27.01 -37.41
C LYS A 76 -6.58 -26.68 -36.60
N ARG A 77 -6.37 -25.42 -36.28
CA ARG A 77 -5.36 -24.99 -35.31
C ARG A 77 -6.02 -24.31 -34.12
N THR A 78 -5.52 -24.61 -32.93
CA THR A 78 -5.83 -23.90 -31.69
C THR A 78 -4.69 -22.92 -31.42
N HIS A 79 -4.98 -21.61 -31.33
CA HIS A 79 -3.99 -20.66 -30.82
C HIS A 79 -4.56 -19.79 -29.72
N VAL A 80 -3.66 -19.43 -28.80
CA VAL A 80 -3.88 -18.51 -27.71
C VAL A 80 -3.12 -17.23 -28.03
N SER A 81 -3.79 -16.07 -27.93
CA SER A 81 -3.09 -14.79 -28.07
C SER A 81 -2.21 -14.58 -26.84
N SER A 82 -0.89 -14.75 -27.00
CA SER A 82 0.09 -14.64 -25.93
C SER A 82 1.02 -13.45 -26.09
N ALA A 83 1.47 -12.89 -24.96
CA ALA A 83 2.50 -11.86 -24.93
C ALA A 83 3.47 -12.10 -23.78
N THR A 84 4.72 -11.68 -23.97
CA THR A 84 5.73 -11.66 -22.92
C THR A 84 5.99 -10.22 -22.50
N LEU A 85 5.96 -9.95 -21.20
CA LEU A 85 6.32 -8.67 -20.60
C LEU A 85 7.61 -8.82 -19.80
N ILE A 86 8.64 -8.12 -20.27
CA ILE A 86 9.96 -8.07 -19.64
C ILE A 86 10.01 -6.87 -18.69
N THR A 87 10.30 -7.15 -17.43
CA THR A 87 10.36 -6.17 -16.34
C THR A 87 11.82 -5.96 -15.86
N VAL A 88 12.03 -5.09 -14.87
CA VAL A 88 13.34 -4.84 -14.26
C VAL A 88 13.90 -6.14 -13.65
N GLY A 89 15.23 -6.33 -13.69
CA GLY A 89 15.89 -7.53 -13.14
C GLY A 89 15.76 -8.81 -13.97
N ALA A 90 15.16 -8.75 -15.16
CA ALA A 90 15.17 -9.88 -16.10
C ALA A 90 16.58 -10.10 -16.68
N ASP A 91 17.03 -11.35 -16.70
CA ASP A 91 18.29 -11.77 -17.32
C ASP A 91 18.05 -12.22 -18.78
N LEU A 92 18.98 -11.89 -19.69
CA LEU A 92 18.91 -12.29 -21.10
C LEU A 92 18.82 -13.82 -21.24
N ALA A 93 19.58 -14.58 -20.47
CA ALA A 93 19.54 -16.05 -20.53
C ALA A 93 18.17 -16.61 -20.11
N LEU A 94 17.51 -15.98 -19.13
CA LEU A 94 16.16 -16.34 -18.71
C LEU A 94 15.13 -16.00 -19.79
N VAL A 95 15.27 -14.82 -20.41
CA VAL A 95 14.39 -14.35 -21.50
C VAL A 95 14.51 -15.27 -22.72
N GLU A 96 15.73 -15.56 -23.19
CA GLU A 96 15.99 -16.44 -24.34
C GLU A 96 15.40 -17.84 -24.12
N LYS A 97 15.61 -18.42 -22.93
CA LYS A 97 15.05 -19.71 -22.55
C LYS A 97 13.51 -19.72 -22.67
N GLN A 98 12.83 -18.68 -22.21
CA GLN A 98 11.37 -18.59 -22.26
C GLN A 98 10.83 -18.29 -23.67
N LEU A 99 11.55 -17.49 -24.48
CA LEU A 99 11.14 -17.14 -25.83
C LEU A 99 11.28 -18.31 -26.83
N THR A 100 12.28 -19.19 -26.65
CA THR A 100 12.45 -20.38 -27.52
C THR A 100 11.32 -21.41 -27.45
N GLU A 101 10.43 -21.33 -26.44
CA GLU A 101 9.29 -22.23 -26.28
C GLU A 101 8.03 -21.80 -27.06
N HIS A 102 8.00 -20.59 -27.68
CA HIS A 102 6.78 -20.00 -28.25
C HIS A 102 6.80 -19.88 -29.80
N ASP A 103 5.69 -20.24 -30.45
CA ASP A 103 5.55 -20.21 -31.93
C ASP A 103 5.40 -18.77 -32.49
N SER A 104 6.27 -18.44 -33.44
CA SER A 104 6.80 -17.09 -33.76
C SER A 104 5.86 -16.07 -34.42
N LYS A 105 4.62 -16.42 -34.79
CA LYS A 105 3.78 -15.51 -35.61
C LYS A 105 2.75 -14.67 -34.86
N LEU A 106 2.35 -15.06 -33.65
CA LEU A 106 1.27 -14.38 -32.89
C LEU A 106 1.72 -13.87 -31.51
N HIS A 107 2.90 -14.31 -31.05
CA HIS A 107 3.53 -13.86 -29.81
C HIS A 107 4.11 -12.46 -29.97
N SER A 108 3.94 -11.59 -28.97
CA SER A 108 4.55 -10.26 -28.96
C SER A 108 5.30 -10.02 -27.66
N THR A 109 6.51 -9.51 -27.78
CA THR A 109 7.39 -9.24 -26.64
C THR A 109 7.41 -7.74 -26.36
N PHE A 110 7.11 -7.38 -25.12
CA PHE A 110 7.10 -6.03 -24.62
C PHE A 110 8.16 -5.86 -23.54
N VAL A 111 8.84 -4.72 -23.52
CA VAL A 111 9.84 -4.40 -22.51
C VAL A 111 9.45 -3.11 -21.80
N LEU A 112 9.43 -3.12 -20.47
CA LEU A 112 9.22 -1.89 -19.71
C LEU A 112 10.44 -0.97 -19.87
N ALA A 113 10.18 0.31 -20.15
CA ALA A 113 11.19 1.33 -20.42
C ALA A 113 12.25 1.51 -19.32
N ASN A 114 11.94 1.07 -18.10
CA ASN A 114 12.84 1.10 -16.95
C ASN A 114 13.68 -0.17 -16.77
N SER A 115 13.59 -1.14 -17.68
CA SER A 115 14.36 -2.39 -17.64
C SER A 115 15.83 -2.17 -17.98
N ASP A 116 16.72 -2.80 -17.22
CA ASP A 116 18.18 -2.77 -17.42
C ASP A 116 18.62 -3.33 -18.79
N LEU A 117 17.75 -4.12 -19.42
CA LEU A 117 17.98 -4.72 -20.74
C LEU A 117 17.94 -3.69 -21.88
N ILE A 118 17.24 -2.57 -21.73
CA ILE A 118 17.16 -1.52 -22.76
C ILE A 118 18.50 -0.78 -22.88
N ASN A 119 19.22 -0.63 -21.76
CA ASN A 119 20.51 0.07 -21.74
C ASN A 119 21.70 -0.86 -22.03
N SER A 120 21.54 -2.17 -21.84
CA SER A 120 22.61 -3.17 -22.01
C SER A 120 22.56 -3.92 -23.34
N ALA A 121 21.42 -3.93 -24.03
CA ALA A 121 21.33 -4.48 -25.37
C ALA A 121 22.02 -3.54 -26.37
N ASN A 122 23.09 -3.99 -27.02
CA ASN A 122 23.51 -3.41 -28.29
C ASN A 122 22.31 -3.42 -29.23
N GLU A 123 22.12 -2.38 -30.05
CA GLU A 123 21.02 -2.27 -31.03
C GLU A 123 20.87 -3.51 -31.94
N SER A 124 21.89 -4.38 -32.02
CA SER A 124 21.90 -5.63 -32.76
C SER A 124 21.26 -6.86 -32.07
N THR A 125 21.07 -6.85 -30.74
CA THR A 125 20.48 -7.98 -29.98
C THR A 125 19.01 -7.77 -29.59
N ILE A 126 18.51 -6.54 -29.68
CA ILE A 126 17.06 -6.32 -29.73
C ILE A 126 16.65 -6.82 -31.12
N GLU A 127 16.29 -8.10 -31.23
CA GLU A 127 15.60 -8.60 -32.41
C GLU A 127 14.49 -7.59 -32.77
N ASN A 128 14.36 -7.25 -34.05
CA ASN A 128 13.50 -6.17 -34.61
C ASN A 128 12.00 -6.19 -34.20
N ASN A 129 11.58 -7.01 -33.23
CA ASN A 129 10.22 -7.31 -32.83
C ASN A 129 9.86 -6.97 -31.36
N TRP A 130 10.79 -6.46 -30.53
CA TRP A 130 10.46 -6.07 -29.15
C TRP A 130 9.88 -4.65 -29.08
N GLN A 131 8.77 -4.46 -28.36
CA GLN A 131 8.11 -3.15 -28.21
C GLN A 131 8.36 -2.55 -26.83
N VAL A 132 8.93 -1.35 -26.78
CA VAL A 132 9.16 -0.64 -25.51
C VAL A 132 7.87 0.05 -25.07
N ILE A 133 7.49 -0.17 -23.80
CA ILE A 133 6.32 0.44 -23.16
C ILE A 133 6.71 1.09 -21.83
N HIS A 134 6.05 2.17 -21.45
CA HIS A 134 6.31 2.87 -20.19
C HIS A 134 5.43 2.38 -19.03
N GLN A 135 4.25 1.85 -19.37
CA GLN A 135 3.28 1.37 -18.39
C GLN A 135 2.73 0.00 -18.85
N PRO A 136 2.59 -1.00 -17.94
CA PRO A 136 2.15 -2.35 -18.30
C PRO A 136 0.82 -2.39 -19.07
N GLU A 137 -0.08 -1.47 -18.79
CA GLU A 137 -1.40 -1.35 -19.37
C GLU A 137 -1.35 -1.06 -20.89
N GLN A 138 -0.27 -0.43 -21.36
CA GLN A 138 -0.04 -0.17 -22.79
C GLN A 138 -0.07 -1.44 -23.65
N LEU A 139 0.26 -2.59 -23.04
CA LEU A 139 0.24 -3.89 -23.68
C LEU A 139 -1.17 -4.27 -24.18
N LEU A 140 -2.23 -3.92 -23.43
CA LEU A 140 -3.61 -4.22 -23.83
C LEU A 140 -4.08 -3.36 -25.00
N PHE A 141 -3.52 -2.16 -25.20
CA PHE A 141 -3.81 -1.36 -26.40
C PHE A 141 -3.21 -1.99 -27.66
N ALA A 142 -2.03 -2.61 -27.55
CA ALA A 142 -1.39 -3.33 -28.65
C ALA A 142 -2.04 -4.71 -28.89
N LYS A 143 -2.49 -5.39 -27.82
CA LYS A 143 -3.11 -6.72 -27.84
C LYS A 143 -4.40 -6.74 -27.00
N PRO A 144 -5.52 -6.19 -27.50
CA PRO A 144 -6.75 -6.08 -26.71
C PRO A 144 -7.30 -7.46 -26.31
N GLN A 145 -7.21 -8.47 -27.18
CA GLN A 145 -7.71 -9.83 -26.93
C GLN A 145 -6.66 -10.76 -26.32
N LEU A 146 -5.75 -10.24 -25.50
CA LEU A 146 -4.73 -11.04 -24.84
C LEU A 146 -5.37 -12.11 -23.94
N GLN A 147 -4.91 -13.34 -24.08
CA GLN A 147 -5.39 -14.49 -23.32
C GLN A 147 -4.33 -15.07 -22.38
N GLN A 148 -3.05 -14.88 -22.72
CA GLN A 148 -1.94 -15.38 -21.92
C GLN A 148 -0.85 -14.30 -21.82
N LEU A 149 -0.41 -14.02 -20.60
CA LEU A 149 0.66 -13.07 -20.31
C LEU A 149 1.76 -13.73 -19.51
N THR A 150 2.96 -13.80 -20.07
CA THR A 150 4.17 -14.23 -19.35
C THR A 150 4.93 -13.02 -18.88
N VAL A 151 5.12 -12.86 -17.57
CA VAL A 151 5.91 -11.76 -16.98
C VAL A 151 7.26 -12.30 -16.56
N ILE A 152 8.34 -11.69 -17.02
CA ILE A 152 9.72 -12.08 -16.73
C ILE A 152 10.44 -10.97 -15.97
N GLY A 153 11.12 -11.30 -14.88
CA GLY A 153 11.91 -10.37 -14.06
C GLY A 153 11.32 -10.15 -12.66
N ASP A 154 11.46 -8.94 -12.11
CA ASP A 154 10.94 -8.57 -10.78
C ASP A 154 9.40 -8.56 -10.72
N GLY A 155 8.70 -8.59 -11.85
CA GLY A 155 7.24 -8.57 -11.91
C GLY A 155 6.63 -7.17 -11.76
N LEU A 156 5.33 -7.11 -11.49
CA LEU A 156 4.57 -5.86 -11.35
C LEU A 156 4.14 -5.65 -9.90
N SER A 157 3.98 -4.37 -9.51
CA SER A 157 3.40 -4.00 -8.22
C SER A 157 1.91 -4.31 -8.15
N GLU A 158 1.35 -4.38 -6.95
CA GLU A 158 -0.11 -4.54 -6.73
C GLU A 158 -0.92 -3.48 -7.50
N GLN A 159 -0.48 -2.23 -7.49
CA GLN A 159 -1.15 -1.14 -8.20
C GLN A 159 -1.17 -1.35 -9.73
N GLN A 160 -0.04 -1.78 -10.30
CA GLN A 160 0.06 -2.09 -11.73
C GLN A 160 -0.78 -3.30 -12.13
N TRP A 161 -0.83 -4.34 -11.30
CA TRP A 161 -1.70 -5.49 -11.53
C TRP A 161 -3.18 -5.11 -11.50
N ASN A 162 -3.59 -4.30 -10.53
CA ASN A 162 -4.97 -3.82 -10.41
C ASN A 162 -5.37 -2.96 -11.62
N ALA A 163 -4.49 -2.07 -12.09
CA ALA A 163 -4.74 -1.25 -13.27
C ALA A 163 -4.85 -2.09 -14.56
N LEU A 164 -3.95 -3.06 -14.74
CA LEU A 164 -4.00 -4.00 -15.87
C LEU A 164 -5.29 -4.84 -15.88
N GLN A 165 -5.71 -5.34 -14.72
CA GLN A 165 -6.95 -6.11 -14.59
C GLN A 165 -8.19 -5.28 -14.88
N ALA A 166 -8.27 -4.06 -14.34
CA ALA A 166 -9.40 -3.16 -14.55
C ALA A 166 -9.60 -2.89 -16.05
N LEU A 167 -8.52 -2.61 -16.77
CA LEU A 167 -8.56 -2.38 -18.22
C LEU A 167 -8.88 -3.65 -19.01
N SER A 168 -8.34 -4.81 -18.62
CA SER A 168 -8.66 -6.09 -19.27
C SER A 168 -10.15 -6.45 -19.17
N GLN A 169 -10.75 -6.23 -18.01
CA GLN A 169 -12.19 -6.45 -17.78
C GLN A 169 -13.06 -5.49 -18.61
N GLU A 170 -12.64 -4.24 -18.76
CA GLU A 170 -13.37 -3.25 -19.54
C GLU A 170 -13.30 -3.52 -21.05
N GLN A 171 -12.13 -3.87 -21.58
CA GLN A 171 -11.92 -3.96 -23.03
C GLN A 171 -12.37 -5.29 -23.64
N SER A 172 -12.04 -6.42 -23.00
CA SER A 172 -12.16 -7.73 -23.66
C SER A 172 -13.06 -8.73 -22.94
N ARG A 173 -13.22 -8.61 -21.61
CA ARG A 173 -13.95 -9.60 -20.77
C ARG A 173 -13.48 -11.04 -20.97
N VAL A 174 -12.26 -11.25 -21.50
CA VAL A 174 -11.66 -12.57 -21.72
C VAL A 174 -10.78 -12.87 -20.50
N PRO A 175 -10.83 -14.09 -19.95
CA PRO A 175 -9.91 -14.50 -18.89
C PRO A 175 -8.46 -14.40 -19.36
N LEU A 176 -7.61 -13.79 -18.53
CA LEU A 176 -6.18 -13.65 -18.77
C LEU A 176 -5.42 -14.67 -17.90
N GLU A 177 -4.79 -15.63 -18.54
CA GLU A 177 -3.86 -16.57 -17.90
C GLU A 177 -2.52 -15.88 -17.70
N ILE A 178 -1.93 -16.03 -16.51
CA ILE A 178 -0.71 -15.30 -16.15
C ILE A 178 0.35 -16.31 -15.71
N HIS A 179 1.51 -16.22 -16.36
CA HIS A 179 2.72 -16.92 -15.95
C HIS A 179 3.74 -15.92 -15.45
N PHE A 180 4.48 -16.29 -14.41
CA PHE A 180 5.51 -15.43 -13.84
C PHE A 180 6.83 -16.19 -13.72
N ALA A 181 7.86 -15.69 -14.39
CA ALA A 181 9.23 -16.17 -14.31
C ALA A 181 10.06 -15.14 -13.50
N PRO A 182 10.24 -15.36 -12.18
CA PRO A 182 10.87 -14.40 -11.29
C PRO A 182 12.37 -14.23 -11.59
N SER A 183 12.89 -13.02 -11.35
CA SER A 183 14.32 -12.72 -11.33
C SER A 183 15.02 -13.33 -10.12
N THR A 184 16.36 -13.29 -10.12
CA THR A 184 17.18 -13.67 -8.97
C THR A 184 16.90 -12.74 -7.78
N LEU A 185 16.82 -13.33 -6.59
CA LEU A 185 16.55 -12.56 -5.37
C LEU A 185 17.68 -11.59 -5.09
N ARG A 186 17.34 -10.34 -4.77
CA ARG A 186 18.28 -9.35 -4.23
C ARG A 186 18.39 -9.47 -2.72
N SER A 187 19.63 -9.41 -2.23
CA SER A 187 19.91 -9.23 -0.81
C SER A 187 19.41 -7.86 -0.34
N GLY A 188 18.99 -7.79 0.92
CA GLY A 188 18.71 -6.55 1.63
C GLY A 188 17.51 -6.60 2.56
N PRO A 189 17.21 -5.46 3.20
CA PRO A 189 16.06 -5.33 4.07
C PRO A 189 14.77 -5.37 3.25
N ILE A 190 13.80 -6.16 3.71
CA ILE A 190 12.47 -6.29 3.11
C ILE A 190 11.40 -6.12 4.20
N GLU A 191 10.14 -5.93 3.78
CA GLU A 191 8.99 -5.83 4.70
C GLU A 191 9.21 -4.73 5.76
N MET A 192 9.78 -3.60 5.31
CA MET A 192 10.16 -2.52 6.20
C MET A 192 8.93 -1.75 6.67
N ARG A 193 9.00 -1.27 7.92
CA ARG A 193 7.94 -0.48 8.54
C ARG A 193 8.55 0.55 9.47
N TRP A 194 8.16 1.83 9.30
CA TRP A 194 8.53 2.88 10.23
C TRP A 194 7.55 4.06 10.20
N ILE A 195 7.44 4.75 11.33
CA ILE A 195 6.61 5.96 11.47
C ILE A 195 7.24 7.09 10.65
N LYS A 196 6.50 7.68 9.70
CA LYS A 196 7.02 8.73 8.80
C LYS A 196 6.96 10.13 9.40
N ARG A 197 6.04 10.36 10.35
CA ARG A 197 5.82 11.63 11.04
C ARG A 197 5.70 11.39 12.53
N LEU A 198 6.58 12.01 13.30
CA LEU A 198 6.64 11.94 14.75
C LEU A 198 6.50 13.34 15.35
N VAL A 199 6.20 13.38 16.63
CA VAL A 199 6.25 14.57 17.48
C VAL A 199 7.42 14.45 18.44
N ILE A 200 8.04 15.57 18.83
CA ILE A 200 9.10 15.57 19.85
C ILE A 200 8.64 14.81 21.11
N GLY A 201 9.48 13.88 21.58
CA GLY A 201 9.23 13.04 22.75
C GLY A 201 8.65 11.66 22.40
N GLU A 202 8.18 11.45 21.18
CA GLU A 202 7.75 10.12 20.70
C GLU A 202 8.95 9.21 20.41
N TYR A 203 8.67 7.91 20.26
CA TYR A 203 9.68 6.91 19.88
C TYR A 203 9.56 6.57 18.41
N GLN A 204 10.66 6.68 17.67
CA GLN A 204 10.77 6.13 16.33
C GLN A 204 10.96 4.62 16.42
N LYS A 205 10.02 3.88 15.83
CA LYS A 205 10.13 2.44 15.63
C LYS A 205 10.45 2.15 14.17
N ILE A 206 11.52 1.39 13.91
CA ILE A 206 11.90 0.92 12.57
C ILE A 206 12.01 -0.59 12.65
N SER A 207 11.30 -1.32 11.80
CA SER A 207 11.36 -2.78 11.75
C SER A 207 11.41 -3.29 10.32
N GLY A 208 11.91 -4.50 10.14
CA GLY A 208 11.92 -5.20 8.87
C GLY A 208 12.52 -6.60 8.99
N LYS A 209 12.75 -7.25 7.86
CA LYS A 209 13.32 -8.58 7.77
C LYS A 209 14.52 -8.56 6.83
N LEU A 210 15.59 -9.27 7.18
CA LEU A 210 16.73 -9.41 6.30
C LEU A 210 16.48 -10.56 5.32
N ARG A 211 16.71 -10.32 4.02
CA ARG A 211 16.80 -11.38 3.01
C ARG A 211 18.17 -11.36 2.35
N ILE A 212 18.75 -12.52 2.12
CA ILE A 212 20.01 -12.67 1.39
C ILE A 212 19.76 -13.45 0.09
N ALA A 213 20.36 -13.00 -1.01
CA ALA A 213 20.30 -13.67 -2.31
C ALA A 213 20.88 -15.10 -2.21
N ASN A 214 20.18 -16.08 -2.77
CA ASN A 214 20.68 -17.45 -2.85
C ASN A 214 21.90 -17.51 -3.79
N VAL A 215 23.08 -17.76 -3.23
CA VAL A 215 24.22 -18.37 -3.93
C VAL A 215 24.08 -19.89 -3.75
N ASP A 216 24.47 -20.68 -4.76
CA ASP A 216 24.20 -22.12 -4.96
C ASP A 216 24.44 -23.11 -3.78
N ASP A 217 24.91 -22.64 -2.63
CA ASP A 217 25.16 -23.43 -1.42
C ASP A 217 24.29 -22.97 -0.23
N THR A 218 23.02 -23.38 -0.27
CA THR A 218 21.98 -23.03 0.75
C THR A 218 22.33 -23.43 2.19
N ALA A 219 23.31 -24.33 2.39
CA ALA A 219 23.74 -24.80 3.71
C ALA A 219 24.78 -23.89 4.38
N SER A 220 25.56 -23.11 3.62
CA SER A 220 26.60 -22.21 4.15
C SER A 220 26.07 -20.79 4.41
N LEU A 221 25.08 -20.32 3.64
CA LEU A 221 24.46 -19.00 3.82
C LEU A 221 23.65 -18.85 5.11
N ARG A 222 22.94 -19.91 5.55
CA ARG A 222 22.24 -19.93 6.85
C ARG A 222 23.18 -19.83 8.06
N LYS A 223 24.49 -19.96 7.86
CA LYS A 223 25.51 -19.82 8.91
C LYS A 223 26.18 -18.44 8.92
N GLN A 224 26.05 -17.66 7.86
CA GLN A 224 26.63 -16.32 7.80
C GLN A 224 25.80 -15.34 8.63
N ILE A 225 26.51 -14.51 9.39
CA ILE A 225 25.93 -13.47 10.21
C ILE A 225 26.16 -12.14 9.50
N TYR A 226 25.11 -11.34 9.42
CA TYR A 226 25.12 -10.00 8.86
C TYR A 226 24.86 -9.00 9.98
N GLN A 227 25.57 -7.87 9.93
CA GLN A 227 25.35 -6.73 10.80
C GLN A 227 24.41 -5.74 10.13
N VAL A 228 23.23 -5.55 10.71
CA VAL A 228 22.32 -4.47 10.34
C VAL A 228 22.54 -3.34 11.32
N SER A 229 23.07 -2.22 10.83
CA SER A 229 23.36 -1.04 11.65
C SER A 229 22.50 0.13 11.22
N LEU A 230 21.95 0.84 12.21
CA LEU A 230 21.23 2.08 12.00
C LEU A 230 22.16 3.25 12.34
N LEU A 231 22.44 4.09 11.35
CA LEU A 231 23.30 5.26 11.47
C LEU A 231 22.45 6.53 11.51
N GLN A 232 22.89 7.47 12.34
CA GLN A 232 22.37 8.84 12.40
C GLN A 232 22.86 9.66 11.17
N PRO A 233 22.29 10.84 10.90
CA PRO A 233 22.70 11.66 9.76
C PRO A 233 24.16 12.15 9.81
N ASP A 234 24.79 12.18 10.98
CA ASP A 234 26.21 12.49 11.16
C ASP A 234 27.14 11.29 10.88
N GLY A 235 26.57 10.11 10.64
CA GLY A 235 27.28 8.87 10.39
C GLY A 235 27.58 8.03 11.64
N GLU A 236 27.19 8.49 12.83
CA GLU A 236 27.35 7.70 14.06
C GLU A 236 26.39 6.51 14.08
N ILE A 237 26.88 5.35 14.51
CA ILE A 237 26.05 4.15 14.69
C ILE A 237 25.19 4.34 15.95
N LEU A 238 23.88 4.37 15.76
CA LEU A 238 22.92 4.41 16.87
C LEU A 238 22.76 3.04 17.51
N GLU A 239 22.56 1.99 16.72
CA GLU A 239 22.37 0.62 17.18
C GLU A 239 22.74 -0.37 16.06
N THR A 240 23.25 -1.55 16.42
CA THR A 240 23.59 -2.64 15.50
C THR A 240 22.96 -3.96 15.96
N LYS A 241 22.47 -4.75 15.01
CA LYS A 241 21.95 -6.12 15.24
C LYS A 241 22.63 -7.13 14.33
N ASN A 242 22.96 -8.28 14.92
CA ASN A 242 23.48 -9.43 14.19
C ASN A 242 22.30 -10.31 13.77
N LEU A 243 22.13 -10.52 12.47
CA LEU A 243 21.01 -11.26 11.88
C LEU A 243 21.50 -12.31 10.89
N ARG A 244 20.68 -13.34 10.69
CA ARG A 244 20.78 -14.29 9.59
C ARG A 244 19.70 -14.02 8.55
N ASP A 245 19.82 -14.69 7.39
CA ASP A 245 18.77 -14.68 6.38
C ASP A 245 17.41 -15.09 6.98
N GLY A 246 16.38 -14.30 6.69
CA GLY A 246 15.03 -14.49 7.17
C GLY A 246 14.75 -14.02 8.61
N GLU A 247 15.74 -13.54 9.35
CA GLU A 247 15.51 -13.00 10.69
C GLU A 247 14.95 -11.57 10.63
N ALA A 248 14.02 -11.27 11.53
CA ALA A 248 13.42 -9.94 11.68
C ALA A 248 14.22 -9.08 12.67
N PHE A 249 14.16 -7.76 12.49
CA PHE A 249 14.79 -6.79 13.37
C PHE A 249 13.87 -5.62 13.67
N GLN A 250 14.20 -4.92 14.76
CA GLN A 250 13.50 -3.71 15.19
C GLN A 250 14.47 -2.78 15.93
N PHE A 251 14.49 -1.51 15.58
CA PHE A 251 15.16 -0.42 16.30
C PHE A 251 14.10 0.48 16.94
N SER A 252 14.40 1.03 18.13
CA SER A 252 13.47 1.90 18.85
C SER A 252 14.24 2.95 19.65
N PHE A 253 14.03 4.22 19.35
CA PHE A 253 14.73 5.34 19.99
C PHE A 253 13.83 6.58 20.13
N PRO A 254 14.04 7.42 21.16
CA PRO A 254 13.27 8.65 21.33
C PRO A 254 13.73 9.74 20.35
N VAL A 255 12.81 10.54 19.84
CA VAL A 255 13.13 11.73 19.03
C VAL A 255 13.07 13.00 19.87
N SER A 256 14.15 13.78 19.87
CA SER A 256 14.29 14.97 20.73
C SER A 256 14.35 16.30 19.97
N VAL A 257 14.59 16.27 18.66
CA VAL A 257 14.84 17.48 17.86
C VAL A 257 13.89 17.53 16.66
N ARG A 258 13.20 18.67 16.51
CA ARG A 258 12.35 18.99 15.35
C ARG A 258 13.19 19.01 14.08
N GLY A 259 12.69 18.42 13.01
CA GLY A 259 13.34 18.50 11.70
C GLY A 259 12.94 17.41 10.74
N GLN A 260 13.57 17.43 9.58
CA GLN A 260 13.51 16.38 8.56
C GLN A 260 14.75 15.51 8.71
N TRP A 261 14.57 14.23 9.03
CA TRP A 261 15.65 13.32 9.40
C TRP A 261 15.85 12.26 8.33
N LEU A 262 17.10 12.02 7.96
CA LEU A 262 17.50 11.00 6.99
C LEU A 262 18.55 10.09 7.65
N TYR A 263 18.09 9.02 8.27
CA TYR A 263 18.94 7.99 8.86
C TYR A 263 19.38 7.02 7.78
N THR A 264 20.45 6.27 8.03
CA THR A 264 20.97 5.27 7.08
C THR A 264 20.94 3.89 7.70
N LEU A 265 20.32 2.93 7.03
CA LEU A 265 20.34 1.52 7.39
C LEU A 265 21.38 0.83 6.52
N THR A 266 22.44 0.33 7.14
CA THR A 266 23.50 -0.41 6.44
C THR A 266 23.44 -1.88 6.78
N VAL A 267 23.71 -2.72 5.79
CA VAL A 267 23.90 -4.16 5.99
C VAL A 267 25.32 -4.53 5.58
N THR A 268 26.07 -5.09 6.53
CA THR A 268 27.47 -5.50 6.37
C THR A 268 27.57 -6.99 6.61
N ASN A 269 28.23 -7.73 5.72
CA ASN A 269 28.62 -9.10 6.04
C ASN A 269 29.76 -9.08 7.06
N THR A 270 29.66 -9.86 8.13
CA THR A 270 30.70 -9.93 9.19
C THR A 270 32.09 -10.30 8.67
N GLY A 271 32.20 -10.92 7.50
CA GLY A 271 33.48 -11.20 6.82
C GLY A 271 34.07 -10.04 6.02
N THR A 272 33.37 -8.92 5.89
CA THR A 272 33.76 -7.76 5.06
C THR A 272 33.62 -6.45 5.84
N SER A 273 34.53 -5.49 5.63
CA SER A 273 34.46 -4.20 6.33
C SER A 273 33.56 -3.17 5.65
N ALA A 274 33.17 -3.37 4.39
CA ALA A 274 32.34 -2.43 3.63
C ALA A 274 30.85 -2.84 3.67
N PRO A 275 29.91 -1.90 3.79
CA PRO A 275 28.49 -2.20 3.69
C PRO A 275 28.17 -2.72 2.29
N GLU A 276 27.54 -3.89 2.22
CA GLU A 276 27.04 -4.44 0.96
C GLU A 276 25.83 -3.62 0.49
N MET A 277 25.09 -3.05 1.43
CA MET A 277 23.84 -2.34 1.18
C MET A 277 23.68 -1.16 2.12
N SER A 278 23.12 -0.08 1.59
CA SER A 278 22.88 1.16 2.32
C SER A 278 21.57 1.78 1.85
N GLU A 279 20.63 1.97 2.76
CA GLU A 279 19.27 2.46 2.46
C GLU A 279 18.87 3.58 3.40
N ASN A 280 18.21 4.61 2.88
CA ASN A 280 17.87 5.78 3.68
C ASN A 280 16.49 5.63 4.34
N ILE A 281 16.40 5.98 5.62
CA ILE A 281 15.15 6.01 6.38
C ILE A 281 14.80 7.46 6.68
N ALA A 282 13.74 7.94 6.05
CA ALA A 282 13.29 9.31 6.17
C ALA A 282 12.07 9.41 7.08
N PHE A 283 12.10 10.33 8.04
CA PHE A 283 10.96 10.70 8.88
C PHE A 283 11.06 12.17 9.30
N SER A 284 9.92 12.82 9.53
CA SER A 284 9.87 14.19 10.02
C SER A 284 9.42 14.24 11.47
N VAL A 285 10.13 15.02 12.28
CA VAL A 285 9.78 15.32 13.67
C VAL A 285 9.21 16.73 13.73
N GLU A 286 7.95 16.84 14.12
CA GLU A 286 7.21 18.09 14.24
C GLU A 286 7.17 18.54 15.71
N GLN A 287 7.00 19.84 15.92
CA GLN A 287 6.74 20.37 17.25
C GLN A 287 5.26 20.13 17.58
N ASN A 288 4.98 19.53 18.73
CA ASN A 288 3.60 19.50 19.22
C ASN A 288 3.14 20.93 19.51
N THR A 289 1.94 21.30 19.10
CA THR A 289 1.24 22.44 19.71
C THR A 289 0.60 21.92 21.00
N PRO A 290 1.17 22.20 22.19
CA PRO A 290 0.58 21.70 23.42
C PRO A 290 -0.84 22.28 23.58
N PRO A 291 -1.80 21.51 24.10
CA PRO A 291 -3.17 21.98 24.24
C PRO A 291 -3.26 23.17 25.19
N ASN A 292 -4.20 24.07 24.95
CA ASN A 292 -4.52 25.13 25.90
C ASN A 292 -5.44 24.58 27.00
N ILE A 293 -4.98 24.56 28.24
CA ILE A 293 -5.67 23.89 29.34
C ILE A 293 -6.23 24.92 30.33
N LEU A 294 -7.52 24.79 30.63
CA LEU A 294 -8.19 25.49 31.72
C LEU A 294 -8.26 24.55 32.94
N ILE A 295 -7.79 25.00 34.09
CA ILE A 295 -7.91 24.30 35.38
C ILE A 295 -8.92 25.06 36.24
N VAL A 296 -10.06 24.46 36.55
CA VAL A 296 -11.05 25.00 37.50
C VAL A 296 -10.99 24.17 38.77
N GLN A 297 -10.64 24.81 39.88
CA GLN A 297 -10.47 24.11 41.15
C GLN A 297 -11.11 24.85 42.33
N SER A 298 -11.66 24.07 43.26
CA SER A 298 -12.32 24.55 44.48
C SER A 298 -11.32 25.00 45.54
N ALA A 299 -10.11 24.44 45.52
CA ALA A 299 -8.96 24.86 46.32
C ALA A 299 -7.66 24.38 45.64
N PRO A 300 -6.50 25.00 45.93
CA PRO A 300 -5.21 24.47 45.49
C PRO A 300 -4.98 23.05 46.04
N SER A 301 -4.50 22.12 45.21
CA SER A 301 -4.14 20.76 45.63
C SER A 301 -2.70 20.40 45.25
N PHE A 302 -2.16 19.36 45.87
CA PHE A 302 -0.86 18.81 45.48
C PHE A 302 -0.89 18.34 44.02
N GLU A 303 -1.97 17.66 43.62
CA GLU A 303 -2.15 17.19 42.25
C GLU A 303 -2.06 18.34 41.24
N THR A 304 -2.86 19.40 41.41
CA THR A 304 -2.87 20.52 40.47
C THR A 304 -1.58 21.34 40.52
N LYS A 305 -0.90 21.42 41.68
CA LYS A 305 0.42 22.06 41.77
C LYS A 305 1.46 21.31 40.96
N HIS A 306 1.58 20.00 41.13
CA HIS A 306 2.54 19.17 40.40
C HIS A 306 2.22 19.13 38.91
N PHE A 307 0.95 19.01 38.56
CA PHE A 307 0.51 19.07 37.17
C PHE A 307 0.88 20.40 36.50
N LYS A 308 0.60 21.55 37.16
CA LYS A 308 0.99 22.87 36.63
C LYS A 308 2.49 22.99 36.41
N ASN A 309 3.30 22.53 37.37
CA ASN A 309 4.75 22.58 37.26
C ASN A 309 5.25 21.71 36.09
N TRP A 310 4.76 20.48 35.99
CA TRP A 310 5.09 19.56 34.90
C TRP A 310 4.65 20.12 33.55
N ALA A 311 3.38 20.50 33.39
CA ALA A 311 2.87 21.03 32.12
C ALA A 311 3.58 22.33 31.71
N SER A 312 3.99 23.15 32.68
CA SER A 312 4.79 24.35 32.40
C SER A 312 6.16 24.03 31.77
N GLN A 313 6.77 22.89 32.09
CA GLN A 313 8.05 22.46 31.49
C GLN A 313 7.91 22.10 30.01
N PHE A 314 6.71 21.71 29.56
CA PHE A 314 6.39 21.40 28.16
C PHE A 314 5.85 22.60 27.37
N ASN A 315 5.99 23.82 27.92
CA ASN A 315 5.50 25.06 27.32
C ASN A 315 3.98 25.05 27.06
N THR A 316 3.22 24.25 27.82
CA THR A 316 1.76 24.19 27.74
C THR A 316 1.16 25.48 28.27
N LYS A 317 0.20 26.05 27.52
CA LYS A 317 -0.57 27.22 27.97
C LYS A 317 -1.58 26.78 29.03
N LEU A 318 -1.50 27.37 30.21
CA LEU A 318 -2.38 27.03 31.33
C LEU A 318 -3.06 28.27 31.88
N THR A 319 -4.38 28.19 32.03
CA THR A 319 -5.16 29.12 32.84
C THR A 319 -5.69 28.35 34.04
N SER A 320 -5.40 28.81 35.26
CA SER A 320 -5.89 28.19 36.49
C SER A 320 -6.79 29.14 37.25
N GLN A 321 -8.04 28.74 37.44
CA GLN A 321 -9.05 29.45 38.22
C GLN A 321 -9.30 28.70 39.53
N THR A 322 -8.94 29.35 40.63
CA THR A 322 -9.06 28.78 41.98
C THR A 322 -10.11 29.55 42.76
N GLN A 323 -11.10 28.86 43.31
CA GLN A 323 -12.09 29.49 44.18
C GLN A 323 -11.47 29.92 45.51
N ILE A 324 -11.74 31.15 45.95
CA ILE A 324 -11.32 31.69 47.27
C ILE A 324 -12.51 31.78 48.22
N SER A 325 -13.67 32.15 47.70
CA SER A 325 -14.92 32.29 48.45
C SER A 325 -16.12 32.10 47.54
N GLN A 326 -17.33 32.18 48.07
CA GLN A 326 -18.56 32.13 47.26
C GLN A 326 -18.49 33.19 46.15
N ASN A 327 -18.49 32.73 44.90
CA ASN A 327 -18.42 33.56 43.68
C ASN A 327 -17.16 34.43 43.53
N LYS A 328 -16.05 34.14 44.23
CA LYS A 328 -14.74 34.81 44.00
C LYS A 328 -13.65 33.83 43.65
N TYR A 329 -12.85 34.17 42.65
CA TYR A 329 -11.81 33.33 42.09
C TYR A 329 -10.49 34.09 41.89
N ILE A 330 -9.36 33.38 42.01
CA ILE A 330 -8.05 33.84 41.53
C ILE A 330 -7.77 33.15 40.22
N THR A 331 -7.39 33.93 39.21
CA THR A 331 -6.91 33.41 37.93
C THR A 331 -5.39 33.56 37.85
N GLN A 332 -4.71 32.49 37.46
CA GLN A 332 -3.27 32.45 37.19
C GLN A 332 -3.07 31.99 35.75
N TYR A 333 -2.16 32.65 35.03
CA TYR A 333 -1.78 32.30 33.67
C TYR A 333 -0.32 31.82 33.66
N LEU A 334 -0.04 30.69 33.01
CA LEU A 334 1.30 30.15 32.81
C LEU A 334 1.52 29.92 31.32
N ASN A 335 2.69 30.32 30.81
CA ASN A 335 3.06 30.26 29.38
C ASN A 335 2.06 30.95 28.43
N THR A 336 1.21 31.85 28.94
CA THR A 336 0.27 32.68 28.16
C THR A 336 0.76 34.12 28.14
N SER A 337 0.77 34.76 26.97
CA SER A 337 1.21 36.16 26.86
C SER A 337 0.15 37.11 27.43
N LYS A 338 0.58 38.30 27.87
CA LYS A 338 -0.31 39.30 28.47
C LYS A 338 -1.48 39.71 27.55
N LYS A 339 -1.23 39.79 26.24
CA LYS A 339 -2.26 40.12 25.24
C LYS A 339 -3.29 38.99 25.09
N GLU A 340 -2.84 37.74 25.06
CA GLU A 340 -3.73 36.57 25.04
C GLU A 340 -4.54 36.46 26.33
N SER A 341 -3.98 36.79 27.49
CA SER A 341 -4.71 36.81 28.77
C SER A 341 -5.87 37.81 28.80
N GLU A 342 -5.75 38.93 28.08
CA GLU A 342 -6.80 39.96 27.97
C GLU A 342 -7.92 39.55 26.98
N GLU A 343 -7.60 38.74 25.96
CA GLU A 343 -8.55 38.19 24.98
C GLU A 343 -9.22 36.88 25.45
N GLN A 344 -8.56 36.07 26.29
CA GLN A 344 -9.06 34.81 26.86
C GLN A 344 -9.89 35.03 28.14
N GLY A 345 -10.89 35.91 28.06
CA GLY A 345 -11.87 36.10 29.12
C GLY A 345 -12.58 34.81 29.51
N LEU A 346 -13.06 34.74 30.76
CA LEU A 346 -13.69 33.56 31.39
C LEU A 346 -14.90 32.98 30.63
N ASP A 347 -15.46 33.73 29.68
CA ASP A 347 -16.64 33.35 28.89
C ASP A 347 -16.31 32.54 27.62
N SER A 348 -15.03 32.44 27.24
CA SER A 348 -14.61 31.83 25.97
C SER A 348 -14.06 30.41 26.14
N LEU A 349 -14.91 29.45 26.54
CA LEU A 349 -14.54 28.02 26.58
C LEU A 349 -14.05 27.45 25.22
N SER A 350 -14.29 28.16 24.12
CA SER A 350 -13.80 27.81 22.79
C SER A 350 -12.29 27.94 22.62
N SER A 351 -11.60 28.75 23.44
CA SER A 351 -10.15 28.93 23.34
C SER A 351 -9.35 27.82 24.02
N TYR A 352 -10.02 26.91 24.73
CA TYR A 352 -9.40 25.82 25.48
C TYR A 352 -9.68 24.47 24.80
N ASP A 353 -8.68 23.60 24.88
CA ASP A 353 -8.72 22.24 24.36
C ASP A 353 -9.09 21.24 25.45
N LEU A 354 -8.69 21.52 26.69
CA LEU A 354 -8.94 20.68 27.85
C LEU A 354 -9.37 21.52 29.07
N LEU A 355 -10.45 21.10 29.72
CA LEU A 355 -10.85 21.56 31.05
C LEU A 355 -10.53 20.50 32.09
N LEU A 356 -9.60 20.80 32.99
CA LEU A 356 -9.34 20.03 34.21
C LEU A 356 -10.21 20.60 35.35
N ILE A 357 -11.08 19.79 35.96
CA ILE A 357 -11.95 20.23 37.05
C ILE A 357 -11.94 19.25 38.23
N ASP A 358 -11.86 19.74 39.46
CA ASP A 358 -12.02 18.89 40.64
C ASP A 358 -13.49 18.62 40.99
N GLY A 359 -13.74 17.52 41.70
CA GLY A 359 -15.09 17.08 42.06
C GLY A 359 -15.93 18.17 42.73
N ARG A 360 -15.41 18.80 43.78
CA ARG A 360 -16.13 19.87 44.50
C ARG A 360 -16.40 21.10 43.63
N ALA A 361 -15.48 21.49 42.76
CA ALA A 361 -15.69 22.58 41.80
C ALA A 361 -16.79 22.25 40.79
N LEU A 362 -16.84 21.00 40.32
CA LEU A 362 -17.91 20.50 39.46
C LEU A 362 -19.28 20.56 40.14
N LEU A 363 -19.36 20.15 41.42
CA LEU A 363 -20.58 20.23 42.22
C LEU A 363 -21.06 21.68 42.37
N GLY A 364 -20.13 22.62 42.53
CA GLY A 364 -20.40 24.04 42.74
C GLY A 364 -20.72 24.87 41.48
N LEU A 365 -20.76 24.27 40.28
CA LEU A 365 -21.04 25.01 39.04
C LEU A 365 -22.49 25.52 38.98
N SER A 366 -22.65 26.77 38.54
CA SER A 366 -23.97 27.34 38.21
C SER A 366 -24.59 26.68 36.98
N GLU A 367 -25.92 26.75 36.85
CA GLU A 367 -26.64 26.18 35.72
C GLU A 367 -26.20 26.79 34.37
N GLU A 368 -25.98 28.10 34.33
CA GLU A 368 -25.46 28.81 33.16
C GLU A 368 -24.11 28.26 32.70
N TYR A 369 -23.17 28.07 33.64
CA TYR A 369 -21.85 27.56 33.32
C TYR A 369 -21.89 26.09 32.89
N ARG A 370 -22.76 25.27 33.49
CA ARG A 370 -23.00 23.88 33.05
C ARG A 370 -23.49 23.84 31.59
N ASN A 371 -24.41 24.74 31.22
CA ASN A 371 -24.91 24.84 29.85
C ASN A 371 -23.84 25.34 28.86
N ALA A 372 -22.98 26.28 29.28
CA ALA A 372 -21.83 26.74 28.50
C ALA A 372 -20.84 25.60 28.26
N ILE A 373 -20.49 24.85 29.30
CA ILE A 373 -19.64 23.66 29.21
C ILE A 373 -20.26 22.63 28.28
N SER A 374 -21.55 22.30 28.43
CA SER A 374 -22.22 21.32 27.58
C SER A 374 -22.15 21.70 26.09
N ARG A 375 -22.35 22.98 25.76
CA ARG A 375 -22.16 23.48 24.38
C ARG A 375 -20.71 23.36 23.92
N ALA A 376 -19.74 23.68 24.79
CA ALA A 376 -18.32 23.58 24.46
C ALA A 376 -17.86 22.14 24.24
N ILE A 377 -18.34 21.18 25.04
CA ILE A 377 -18.08 19.74 24.86
C ILE A 377 -18.62 19.29 23.49
N ASN A 378 -19.87 19.64 23.17
CA ASN A 378 -20.45 19.29 21.88
C ASN A 378 -19.63 19.85 20.70
N ALA A 379 -19.02 21.02 20.90
CA ALA A 379 -18.11 21.66 19.93
C ALA A 379 -16.66 21.15 19.97
N GLY A 380 -16.31 20.19 20.84
CA GLY A 380 -14.99 19.55 20.86
C GLY A 380 -14.19 19.67 22.17
N LEU A 381 -14.63 20.46 23.16
CA LEU A 381 -13.89 20.61 24.42
C LEU A 381 -13.73 19.26 25.13
N GLY A 382 -12.49 18.92 25.49
CA GLY A 382 -12.19 17.82 26.39
C GLY A 382 -12.39 18.21 27.85
N ILE A 383 -12.93 17.33 28.68
CA ILE A 383 -13.03 17.54 30.13
C ILE A 383 -12.43 16.34 30.85
N LEU A 384 -11.53 16.63 31.80
CA LEU A 384 -11.01 15.66 32.76
C LEU A 384 -11.44 16.07 34.17
N ILE A 385 -12.29 15.24 34.77
CA ILE A 385 -12.78 15.41 36.14
C ILE A 385 -11.87 14.60 37.08
N ILE A 386 -11.17 15.28 37.98
CA ILE A 386 -10.44 14.62 39.07
C ILE A 386 -11.44 14.39 40.20
N ALA A 387 -11.82 13.14 40.42
CA ALA A 387 -12.78 12.79 41.44
C ALA A 387 -12.22 13.05 42.84
N ASP A 388 -13.12 13.37 43.77
CA ASP A 388 -12.86 13.48 45.19
C ASP A 388 -14.00 12.79 45.98
N GLN A 389 -13.84 12.68 47.29
CA GLN A 389 -14.83 12.01 48.12
C GLN A 389 -16.21 12.71 48.08
N SER A 390 -16.24 14.03 47.89
CA SER A 390 -17.49 14.78 47.77
C SER A 390 -18.26 14.37 46.52
N LEU A 391 -17.59 14.27 45.36
CA LEU A 391 -18.22 13.84 44.12
C LEU A 391 -18.75 12.41 44.22
N ILE A 392 -17.98 11.49 44.83
CA ILE A 392 -18.39 10.10 45.02
C ILE A 392 -19.65 10.01 45.91
N THR A 393 -19.70 10.80 46.97
CA THR A 393 -20.80 10.77 47.94
C THR A 393 -22.06 11.45 47.40
N ASP A 394 -21.93 12.56 46.68
CA ASP A 394 -23.05 13.37 46.19
C ASP A 394 -23.63 12.90 44.83
N ASN A 395 -22.93 12.02 44.10
CA ASN A 395 -23.41 11.44 42.84
C ASN A 395 -24.75 10.68 42.99
N GLN A 396 -25.11 10.27 44.21
CA GLN A 396 -26.39 9.64 44.54
C GLN A 396 -27.57 10.64 44.49
N ASN A 397 -27.32 11.94 44.69
CA ASN A 397 -28.36 12.96 44.87
C ASN A 397 -28.50 13.93 43.69
N HIS A 398 -27.46 14.12 42.89
CA HIS A 398 -27.43 15.09 41.80
C HIS A 398 -27.06 14.41 40.47
N GLN A 399 -28.02 14.31 39.54
CA GLN A 399 -27.74 13.88 38.17
C GLN A 399 -27.06 15.02 37.40
N PHE A 400 -25.73 15.01 37.32
CA PHE A 400 -25.00 15.94 36.48
C PHE A 400 -25.19 15.56 35.00
N THR A 401 -25.76 16.47 34.19
CA THR A 401 -25.92 16.24 32.74
C THR A 401 -24.59 15.92 32.05
N ILE A 402 -23.49 16.51 32.53
CA ILE A 402 -22.12 16.26 32.02
C ILE A 402 -21.67 14.82 32.29
N LEU A 403 -22.12 14.20 33.39
CA LEU A 403 -21.80 12.82 33.77
C LEU A 403 -23.00 11.88 33.56
N SER A 404 -24.02 12.28 32.78
CA SER A 404 -25.35 11.64 32.84
C SER A 404 -25.32 10.13 32.54
N ASN A 405 -24.28 9.66 31.85
CA ASN A 405 -24.13 8.28 31.44
C ASN A 405 -22.95 7.52 32.07
N ILE A 406 -22.19 8.18 32.95
CA ILE A 406 -21.18 7.53 33.80
C ILE A 406 -21.81 7.33 35.17
N GLU A 407 -21.76 6.10 35.66
CA GLU A 407 -22.22 5.73 36.99
C GLU A 407 -21.00 5.52 37.89
N ILE A 408 -21.06 6.12 39.07
CA ILE A 408 -20.04 5.99 40.12
C ILE A 408 -20.72 5.29 41.28
N SER A 409 -20.25 4.09 41.60
CA SER A 409 -20.73 3.32 42.75
C SER A 409 -19.59 3.05 43.73
N THR A 410 -19.90 3.02 45.01
CA THR A 410 -18.93 2.69 46.07
C THR A 410 -19.08 1.23 46.46
N GLU A 411 -17.96 0.53 46.66
CA GLU A 411 -17.99 -0.77 47.31
C GLU A 411 -18.16 -0.59 48.82
N ALA A 412 -18.88 -1.50 49.48
CA ALA A 412 -19.21 -1.45 50.91
C ALA A 412 -18.01 -1.77 51.83
N ASN A 413 -16.83 -1.24 51.51
CA ASN A 413 -15.61 -1.37 52.29
C ASN A 413 -15.33 -0.06 53.05
N ASP A 414 -14.80 -0.17 54.27
CA ASP A 414 -14.48 0.97 55.14
C ASP A 414 -13.34 1.87 54.63
N SER A 415 -12.58 1.43 53.62
CA SER A 415 -11.46 2.21 53.06
C SER A 415 -11.87 3.05 51.85
N ASN A 416 -11.75 4.38 51.99
CA ASN A 416 -12.00 5.34 50.91
C ASN A 416 -11.00 5.27 49.74
N THR A 417 -9.88 4.55 49.91
CA THR A 417 -8.84 4.40 48.88
C THR A 417 -8.39 2.96 48.75
N ILE A 418 -7.98 2.56 47.55
CA ILE A 418 -7.39 1.25 47.24
C ILE A 418 -6.05 1.44 46.54
N SER A 419 -5.09 0.53 46.71
CA SER A 419 -3.78 0.58 46.05
C SER A 419 -3.61 -0.58 45.08
N ASN A 420 -3.25 -0.29 43.82
CA ASN A 420 -3.02 -1.30 42.79
C ASN A 420 -2.03 -0.79 41.73
N LEU A 421 -1.48 -1.69 40.92
CA LEU A 421 -0.74 -1.31 39.71
C LEU A 421 -1.73 -0.85 38.65
N LEU A 422 -1.40 0.24 37.96
CA LEU A 422 -2.21 0.80 36.90
C LEU A 422 -1.62 0.47 35.53
N ARG A 423 -2.50 0.35 34.54
CA ARG A 423 -2.20 0.05 33.14
C ARG A 423 -2.90 1.04 32.23
N TRP A 424 -2.19 1.50 31.21
CA TRP A 424 -2.75 2.29 30.13
C TRP A 424 -1.96 2.08 28.85
N SER A 425 -2.62 2.06 27.69
CA SER A 425 -1.96 1.74 26.42
C SER A 425 -1.16 0.42 26.52
N GLN A 426 0.16 0.47 26.38
CA GLN A 426 1.11 -0.65 26.55
C GLN A 426 2.01 -0.49 27.78
N ILE A 427 1.67 0.43 28.68
CA ILE A 427 2.46 0.81 29.86
C ILE A 427 1.79 0.27 31.12
N GLN A 428 2.60 -0.25 32.04
CA GLN A 428 2.18 -0.64 33.38
C GLN A 428 3.11 0.02 34.40
N THR A 429 2.54 0.55 35.49
CA THR A 429 3.32 1.11 36.60
C THR A 429 4.20 0.05 37.24
N ALA A 430 5.42 0.41 37.64
CA ALA A 430 6.31 -0.48 38.39
C ALA A 430 5.87 -0.69 39.85
N GLN A 431 5.29 0.35 40.47
CA GLN A 431 4.84 0.35 41.87
C GLN A 431 3.35 0.66 41.99
N PRO A 432 2.65 0.07 42.99
CA PRO A 432 1.24 0.37 43.23
C PRO A 432 1.03 1.83 43.62
N ILE A 433 -0.07 2.43 43.15
CA ILE A 433 -0.51 3.76 43.58
C ILE A 433 -1.90 3.66 44.22
N SER A 434 -2.11 4.44 45.29
CA SER A 434 -3.41 4.57 45.93
C SER A 434 -4.35 5.41 45.06
N TYR A 435 -5.63 5.07 44.93
CA TYR A 435 -6.64 5.89 44.24
C TYR A 435 -8.00 5.71 44.94
N LEU A 436 -9.00 6.53 44.59
CA LEU A 436 -10.31 6.49 45.25
C LEU A 436 -11.00 5.14 45.03
N ASN A 437 -11.55 4.57 46.10
CA ASN A 437 -12.26 3.29 46.05
C ASN A 437 -13.69 3.48 45.54
N ALA A 438 -13.82 3.55 44.22
CA ALA A 438 -15.10 3.58 43.52
C ALA A 438 -15.06 2.72 42.25
N ASN A 439 -16.24 2.36 41.76
CA ASN A 439 -16.47 1.67 40.51
C ASN A 439 -17.02 2.66 39.48
N LEU A 440 -16.32 2.79 38.35
CA LEU A 440 -16.77 3.56 37.20
C LEU A 440 -17.41 2.61 36.18
N THR A 441 -18.71 2.77 35.95
CA THR A 441 -19.46 1.96 34.98
C THR A 441 -20.19 2.85 33.98
N SER A 442 -20.42 2.32 32.78
CA SER A 442 -21.32 2.96 31.81
C SER A 442 -22.75 2.49 32.07
N LYS A 443 -23.71 3.43 32.05
CA LYS A 443 -25.14 3.08 32.09
C LYS A 443 -25.60 2.31 30.85
N HIS A 444 -24.86 2.43 29.74
CA HIS A 444 -25.17 1.81 28.45
C HIS A 444 -23.93 1.16 27.84
N PRO A 445 -23.43 0.05 28.42
CA PRO A 445 -22.17 -0.57 28.03
C PRO A 445 -22.15 -1.15 26.60
N ARG A 446 -23.30 -1.23 25.94
CA ARG A 446 -23.41 -1.66 24.53
C ARG A 446 -23.11 -0.56 23.53
N LEU A 447 -23.09 0.71 23.95
CA LEU A 447 -22.72 1.83 23.08
C LEU A 447 -21.19 1.93 23.00
N LYS A 448 -20.66 2.10 21.79
CA LYS A 448 -19.21 2.20 21.51
C LYS A 448 -18.59 3.56 21.88
N ASN A 449 -19.27 4.38 22.68
CA ASN A 449 -18.83 5.74 23.03
C ASN A 449 -18.19 5.82 24.44
N TYR A 450 -17.79 4.69 25.03
CA TYR A 450 -17.04 4.64 26.29
C TYR A 450 -15.73 3.91 26.10
N GLN A 451 -14.69 4.38 26.79
CA GLN A 451 -13.38 3.77 26.77
C GLN A 451 -12.75 3.87 28.16
N ALA A 452 -12.32 2.74 28.72
CA ALA A 452 -11.44 2.75 29.89
C ALA A 452 -10.05 3.19 29.43
N LEU A 453 -9.62 4.37 29.84
CA LEU A 453 -8.31 4.91 29.49
C LEU A 453 -7.22 4.31 30.36
N VAL A 454 -7.51 4.13 31.65
CA VAL A 454 -6.60 3.56 32.64
C VAL A 454 -7.36 2.49 33.42
N THR A 455 -6.76 1.32 33.60
CA THR A 455 -7.33 0.23 34.38
C THR A 455 -6.36 -0.24 35.45
N ASP A 456 -6.88 -0.97 36.44
CA ASP A 456 -6.03 -1.72 37.36
C ASP A 456 -5.68 -3.12 36.80
N THR A 457 -5.01 -3.94 37.61
CA THR A 457 -4.62 -5.31 37.25
C THR A 457 -5.79 -6.27 37.04
N GLN A 458 -6.99 -5.93 37.53
CA GLN A 458 -8.22 -6.69 37.38
C GLN A 458 -9.07 -6.19 36.19
N ASN A 459 -8.51 -5.29 35.37
CA ASN A 459 -9.20 -4.58 34.29
C ASN A 459 -10.38 -3.69 34.78
N LYS A 460 -10.40 -3.32 36.07
CA LYS A 460 -11.36 -2.36 36.60
C LYS A 460 -10.99 -0.95 36.09
N PRO A 461 -11.93 -0.20 35.50
CA PRO A 461 -11.65 1.16 35.03
C PRO A 461 -11.34 2.10 36.20
N VAL A 462 -10.19 2.75 36.14
CA VAL A 462 -9.74 3.79 37.08
C VAL A 462 -9.88 5.18 36.48
N VAL A 463 -9.72 5.28 35.15
CA VAL A 463 -10.09 6.46 34.36
C VAL A 463 -11.03 6.02 33.25
N LEU A 464 -12.26 6.53 33.26
CA LEU A 464 -13.29 6.21 32.27
C LEU A 464 -13.58 7.44 31.42
N ASN A 465 -13.50 7.30 30.11
CA ASN A 465 -13.83 8.33 29.13
C ASN A 465 -15.15 8.02 28.43
N GLN A 466 -15.90 9.08 28.13
CA GLN A 466 -17.10 9.07 27.30
C GLN A 466 -16.95 10.10 26.17
N ASN A 467 -17.26 9.71 24.93
CA ASN A 467 -17.40 10.66 23.83
C ASN A 467 -18.78 11.35 23.88
N VAL A 468 -18.80 12.68 23.80
CA VAL A 468 -20.01 13.51 23.81
C VAL A 468 -19.88 14.58 22.72
N GLY A 469 -20.70 14.50 21.68
CA GLY A 469 -20.54 15.35 20.49
C GLY A 469 -19.16 15.14 19.85
N LEU A 470 -18.42 16.23 19.63
CA LEU A 470 -17.02 16.18 19.17
C LEU A 470 -16.00 16.09 20.33
N GLY A 471 -16.45 16.25 21.57
CA GLY A 471 -15.60 16.31 22.75
C GLY A 471 -15.55 15.00 23.54
N ASN A 472 -14.80 15.04 24.62
CA ASN A 472 -14.59 13.92 25.54
C ASN A 472 -14.89 14.36 26.98
N VAL A 473 -15.52 13.47 27.75
CA VAL A 473 -15.74 13.65 29.18
C VAL A 473 -15.14 12.44 29.89
N ALA A 474 -14.04 12.66 30.60
CA ALA A 474 -13.35 11.64 31.38
C ALA A 474 -13.43 11.94 32.87
N ILE A 475 -13.53 10.89 33.67
CA ILE A 475 -13.41 10.94 35.12
C ILE A 475 -12.25 10.07 35.58
N SER A 476 -11.40 10.62 36.44
CA SER A 476 -10.27 9.92 37.05
C SER A 476 -10.49 9.71 38.55
N LEU A 477 -10.32 8.47 39.00
CA LEU A 477 -10.24 8.14 40.43
C LEU A 477 -8.83 8.38 41.01
N VAL A 478 -7.83 8.59 40.15
CA VAL A 478 -6.45 8.95 40.56
C VAL A 478 -6.42 10.45 40.84
N ASN A 479 -6.29 10.81 42.12
CA ASN A 479 -6.22 12.19 42.59
C ASN A 479 -4.89 12.52 43.30
N ASN A 480 -3.93 11.61 43.20
CA ASN A 480 -2.64 11.65 43.87
C ASN A 480 -1.49 11.14 42.99
N SER A 481 -1.63 11.29 41.66
CA SER A 481 -0.60 10.93 40.68
C SER A 481 0.73 11.62 40.96
N TYR A 482 0.71 12.79 41.63
CA TYR A 482 1.91 13.49 42.10
C TYR A 482 2.86 12.64 42.96
N GLN A 483 2.37 11.55 43.58
CA GLN A 483 3.20 10.62 44.36
C GLN A 483 4.27 9.92 43.50
N TRP A 484 4.02 9.70 42.21
CA TRP A 484 5.05 9.19 41.30
C TRP A 484 6.20 10.19 41.16
N GLN A 485 5.88 11.48 41.02
CA GLN A 485 6.90 12.51 40.93
C GLN A 485 7.70 12.64 42.23
N LEU A 486 7.06 12.53 43.39
CA LEU A 486 7.76 12.55 44.68
C LEU A 486 8.63 11.30 44.93
N SER A 487 8.30 10.17 44.30
CA SER A 487 9.01 8.90 44.47
C SER A 487 10.13 8.69 43.44
N GLY A 488 10.43 9.69 42.59
CA GLY A 488 11.45 9.58 41.54
C GLY A 488 10.98 8.91 40.24
N GLU A 489 9.70 8.57 40.14
CA GLU A 489 9.06 7.95 38.97
C GLU A 489 8.55 9.02 37.97
N GLU A 490 9.38 10.01 37.67
CA GLU A 490 9.01 11.18 36.85
C GLU A 490 8.58 10.79 35.43
N GLN A 491 9.23 9.76 34.86
CA GLN A 491 8.87 9.23 33.54
C GLN A 491 7.45 8.67 33.55
N THR A 492 7.10 7.87 34.56
CA THR A 492 5.75 7.29 34.73
C THR A 492 4.70 8.40 34.87
N TYR A 493 5.00 9.43 35.68
CA TYR A 493 4.13 10.60 35.83
C TYR A 493 3.91 11.34 34.50
N SER A 494 4.99 11.59 33.75
CA SER A 494 4.92 12.28 32.47
C SER A 494 4.16 11.49 31.41
N GLN A 495 4.39 10.17 31.33
CA GLN A 495 3.70 9.27 30.42
C GLN A 495 2.20 9.19 30.72
N TYR A 496 1.83 9.16 32.00
CA TYR A 496 0.43 9.16 32.44
C TYR A 496 -0.30 10.42 31.95
N TRP A 497 0.26 11.61 32.22
CA TRP A 497 -0.37 12.87 31.83
C TRP A 497 -0.36 13.11 30.33
N GLN A 498 0.72 12.79 29.62
CA GLN A 498 0.75 12.85 28.15
C GLN A 498 -0.33 11.96 27.53
N TYR A 499 -0.49 10.75 28.04
CA TYR A 499 -1.52 9.83 27.58
C TYR A 499 -2.92 10.39 27.82
N LEU A 500 -3.25 10.81 29.04
CA LEU A 500 -4.59 11.35 29.34
C LEU A 500 -4.91 12.60 28.51
N ILE A 501 -3.98 13.56 28.45
CA ILE A 501 -4.15 14.79 27.68
C ILE A 501 -4.35 14.46 26.20
N GLY A 502 -3.55 13.55 25.64
CA GLY A 502 -3.66 13.16 24.23
C GLY A 502 -4.97 12.42 23.88
N GLN A 503 -5.58 11.71 24.84
CA GLN A 503 -6.86 11.01 24.63
C GLN A 503 -8.08 11.91 24.84
N ILE A 504 -8.00 12.90 25.74
CA ILE A 504 -9.16 13.66 26.22
C ILE A 504 -9.27 15.04 25.56
N SER A 505 -8.14 15.71 25.31
CA SER A 505 -8.15 17.08 24.78
C SER A 505 -8.91 17.16 23.46
N ARG A 506 -9.43 18.35 23.16
CA ARG A 506 -10.05 18.68 21.88
C ARG A 506 -9.18 18.14 20.76
N PRO A 507 -9.68 17.21 19.93
CA PRO A 507 -8.98 16.84 18.71
C PRO A 507 -8.77 18.12 17.94
N SER A 508 -7.54 18.43 17.54
CA SER A 508 -7.25 19.66 16.80
C SER A 508 -8.29 19.80 15.67
N SER A 509 -9.13 20.83 15.79
CA SER A 509 -10.19 21.14 14.81
C SER A 509 -9.60 21.68 13.50
N GLU A 510 -8.28 21.75 13.42
CA GLU A 510 -7.54 22.17 12.26
C GLU A 510 -7.50 21.04 11.25
N VAL A 511 -7.80 21.38 10.00
CA VAL A 511 -7.63 20.48 8.87
C VAL A 511 -6.18 20.01 8.86
N ASN A 512 -5.98 18.70 8.98
CA ASN A 512 -4.65 18.13 9.14
C ASN A 512 -4.34 17.09 8.09
N TRP A 513 -3.09 17.08 7.62
CA TRP A 513 -2.59 16.01 6.77
C TRP A 513 -2.52 14.70 7.56
N LEU A 514 -3.05 13.62 6.98
CA LEU A 514 -2.86 12.27 7.48
C LEU A 514 -1.43 11.80 7.15
N PRO A 515 -0.76 11.08 8.07
CA PRO A 515 0.55 10.51 7.80
C PRO A 515 0.48 9.50 6.65
N ILE A 516 1.60 9.32 5.94
CA ILE A 516 1.76 8.21 4.99
C ILE A 516 1.90 6.92 5.80
N ASP A 517 1.33 5.82 5.29
CA ASP A 517 1.35 4.53 5.97
C ASP A 517 2.79 4.07 6.22
N GLU A 518 3.01 3.39 7.35
CA GLU A 518 4.36 3.03 7.80
C GLU A 518 5.10 2.09 6.84
N GLU A 519 4.33 1.28 6.09
CA GLU A 519 4.77 0.28 5.12
C GLU A 519 4.86 0.85 3.69
N GLU A 520 4.36 2.06 3.45
CA GLU A 520 4.38 2.70 2.15
C GLU A 520 5.66 3.55 1.98
N VAL A 521 6.20 3.55 0.76
CA VAL A 521 7.34 4.38 0.35
C VAL A 521 6.97 5.12 -0.93
N ALA A 522 7.14 6.43 -0.90
CA ALA A 522 6.94 7.27 -2.08
C ALA A 522 8.19 7.22 -2.97
N TYR A 523 8.03 6.87 -4.25
CA TYR A 523 9.10 6.88 -5.24
C TYR A 523 8.89 7.96 -6.29
N VAL A 524 9.99 8.38 -6.91
CA VAL A 524 9.96 9.28 -8.07
C VAL A 524 9.12 8.67 -9.19
N ASN A 525 8.24 9.49 -9.77
CA ASN A 525 7.29 9.20 -10.84
C ASN A 525 6.20 8.16 -10.51
N ASP A 526 6.08 7.72 -9.26
CA ASP A 526 4.96 6.88 -8.82
C ASP A 526 3.79 7.72 -8.28
N PRO A 527 2.54 7.29 -8.51
CA PRO A 527 1.39 7.93 -7.91
C PRO A 527 1.42 7.74 -6.39
N LEU A 528 1.44 8.85 -5.65
CA LEU A 528 1.31 8.85 -4.19
C LEU A 528 -0.06 9.40 -3.80
N ARG A 529 -0.81 8.63 -3.02
CA ARG A 529 -2.09 9.09 -2.46
C ARG A 529 -1.83 9.87 -1.18
N ILE A 530 -2.28 11.12 -1.14
CA ILE A 530 -2.20 11.98 0.03
C ILE A 530 -3.60 12.34 0.51
N CYS A 531 -3.81 12.29 1.82
CA CYS A 531 -5.12 12.55 2.41
C CYS A 531 -5.02 13.55 3.55
N ALA A 532 -6.03 14.38 3.70
CA ALA A 532 -6.26 15.26 4.82
C ALA A 532 -7.56 14.86 5.53
N LEU A 533 -7.63 15.13 6.83
CA LEU A 533 -8.82 15.02 7.64
C LEU A 533 -9.22 16.43 8.08
N GLY A 534 -10.49 16.79 7.90
CA GLY A 534 -11.03 18.06 8.39
C GLY A 534 -12.46 18.27 7.96
N ASN A 535 -13.19 19.14 8.69
CA ASN A 535 -14.47 19.64 8.22
C ASN A 535 -14.29 20.29 6.84
N ASN A 536 -15.36 20.37 6.03
CA ASN A 536 -15.36 20.74 4.60
C ASN A 536 -14.78 22.15 4.24
N ASN A 537 -13.97 22.76 5.09
CA ASN A 537 -13.39 24.10 4.98
C ASN A 537 -11.96 24.11 4.39
N VAL A 538 -11.54 23.07 3.67
CA VAL A 538 -10.27 23.08 2.92
C VAL A 538 -10.46 23.87 1.63
N HIS A 539 -9.94 25.10 1.58
CA HIS A 539 -10.09 25.94 0.39
C HIS A 539 -8.99 25.71 -0.64
N SER A 540 -7.74 25.58 -0.18
CA SER A 540 -6.63 25.26 -1.06
C SER A 540 -5.59 24.39 -0.37
N ALA A 541 -5.07 23.43 -1.12
CA ALA A 541 -4.00 22.55 -0.72
C ALA A 541 -2.87 22.68 -1.74
N TYR A 542 -1.63 22.65 -1.27
CA TYR A 542 -0.45 22.73 -2.14
C TYR A 542 0.59 21.72 -1.74
N TYR A 543 1.41 21.31 -2.69
CA TYR A 543 2.66 20.61 -2.42
C TYR A 543 3.82 21.27 -3.16
N GLN A 544 5.01 21.12 -2.59
CA GLN A 544 6.24 21.69 -3.10
C GLN A 544 7.34 20.64 -2.97
N GLY A 545 8.06 20.41 -4.07
CA GLY A 545 9.22 19.52 -4.11
C GLY A 545 10.48 20.15 -3.52
N PRO A 546 11.59 19.39 -3.51
CA PRO A 546 12.88 19.89 -3.06
C PRO A 546 13.33 21.06 -3.95
N ILE A 547 14.05 22.02 -3.37
CA ILE A 547 14.60 23.16 -4.11
C ILE A 547 15.84 22.68 -4.88
N ASN A 548 15.66 22.30 -6.13
CA ASN A 548 16.72 21.98 -7.08
C ASN A 548 16.92 23.17 -8.04
N SER A 549 18.18 23.45 -8.41
CA SER A 549 18.58 24.65 -9.15
C SER A 549 17.99 24.80 -10.56
N SER A 550 17.26 23.80 -11.07
CA SER A 550 16.68 23.78 -12.42
C SER A 550 15.15 23.82 -12.48
N THR A 551 14.45 23.62 -11.36
CA THR A 551 13.00 23.81 -11.29
C THR A 551 12.71 24.82 -10.21
N GLU A 552 12.26 26.01 -10.62
CA GLU A 552 11.76 27.04 -9.71
C GLU A 552 10.81 26.41 -8.68
N ASN A 553 10.77 26.99 -7.48
CA ASN A 553 9.91 26.67 -6.34
C ASN A 553 8.40 26.69 -6.68
N LEU A 554 7.96 25.82 -7.57
CA LEU A 554 6.60 25.74 -8.09
C LEU A 554 5.76 25.04 -7.05
N LYS A 555 5.07 25.85 -6.24
CA LYS A 555 3.94 25.39 -5.43
C LYS A 555 2.87 24.88 -6.37
N ARG A 556 2.59 23.58 -6.33
CA ARG A 556 1.56 22.94 -7.15
C ARG A 556 0.30 22.78 -6.35
N THR A 557 -0.81 23.25 -6.92
CA THR A 557 -2.14 23.16 -6.31
C THR A 557 -2.66 21.73 -6.33
N LEU A 558 -3.27 21.30 -5.24
CA LEU A 558 -3.89 19.99 -5.05
C LEU A 558 -5.40 20.14 -5.03
N LEU A 559 -6.08 19.30 -5.80
CA LEU A 559 -7.52 19.16 -5.76
C LEU A 559 -7.88 17.98 -4.86
N LEU A 560 -8.31 18.27 -3.64
CA LEU A 560 -8.72 17.25 -2.68
C LEU A 560 -10.18 16.86 -2.93
N ALA A 561 -10.42 15.58 -3.17
CA ALA A 561 -11.76 15.02 -3.34
C ALA A 561 -12.18 14.24 -2.08
N PRO A 562 -13.44 14.35 -1.62
CA PRO A 562 -13.94 13.55 -0.51
C PRO A 562 -13.84 12.06 -0.83
N SER A 563 -13.28 11.28 0.10
CA SER A 563 -13.11 9.83 -0.09
C SER A 563 -14.42 9.04 0.02
N SER A 564 -15.42 9.62 0.70
CA SER A 564 -16.79 9.12 0.80
C SER A 564 -17.71 10.27 1.24
N PRO A 565 -19.01 10.27 0.87
CA PRO A 565 -19.96 11.32 1.28
C PRO A 565 -20.13 11.48 2.81
N ILE A 566 -19.75 10.46 3.59
CA ILE A 566 -19.98 10.37 5.04
C ILE A 566 -18.70 10.71 5.83
N THR A 567 -17.54 10.80 5.17
CA THR A 567 -16.25 10.98 5.84
C THR A 567 -15.70 12.37 5.63
N GLU A 568 -15.18 12.98 6.69
CA GLU A 568 -14.36 14.22 6.67
C GLU A 568 -12.94 14.01 6.09
N LYS A 569 -12.72 12.87 5.40
CA LYS A 569 -11.44 12.51 4.78
C LYS A 569 -11.46 12.89 3.31
N GLN A 570 -10.56 13.78 2.91
CA GLN A 570 -10.38 14.22 1.53
C GLN A 570 -9.00 13.80 1.04
N CYS A 571 -8.87 13.34 -0.21
CA CYS A 571 -7.62 12.84 -0.76
C CYS A 571 -7.34 13.38 -2.16
N SER A 572 -6.07 13.43 -2.53
CA SER A 572 -5.56 13.69 -3.88
C SER A 572 -4.49 12.66 -4.21
N VAL A 573 -4.18 12.51 -5.50
CA VAL A 573 -3.01 11.77 -5.98
C VAL A 573 -1.99 12.76 -6.52
N ILE A 574 -0.72 12.53 -6.25
CA ILE A 574 0.40 13.33 -6.78
C ILE A 574 1.41 12.42 -7.48
N TRP A 575 2.17 12.98 -8.42
CA TRP A 575 3.30 12.31 -9.08
C TRP A 575 4.57 13.12 -8.79
N PRO A 576 5.37 12.71 -7.78
CA PRO A 576 6.61 13.39 -7.47
C PRO A 576 7.65 13.21 -8.58
N GLU A 577 8.28 14.29 -9.04
CA GLU A 577 9.17 14.25 -10.22
C GLU A 577 10.66 14.08 -9.87
N SER A 578 11.03 14.36 -8.62
CA SER A 578 12.41 14.30 -8.13
C SER A 578 12.52 13.67 -6.74
N GLN A 579 13.70 13.10 -6.44
CA GLN A 579 14.02 12.59 -5.10
C GLN A 579 14.24 13.75 -4.13
N GLY A 580 13.77 13.61 -2.89
CA GLY A 580 14.05 14.55 -1.81
C GLY A 580 12.87 14.81 -0.90
N TRP A 581 12.99 15.84 -0.05
CA TRP A 581 11.92 16.28 0.83
C TRP A 581 10.89 17.11 0.09
N TYR A 582 9.63 16.70 0.24
CA TYR A 582 8.47 17.44 -0.21
C TYR A 582 7.74 18.01 1.01
N THR A 583 7.18 19.20 0.83
CA THR A 583 6.32 19.84 1.81
C THR A 583 4.90 19.93 1.25
N ARG A 584 3.90 19.65 2.08
CA ARG A 584 2.49 19.85 1.75
C ARG A 584 1.83 20.77 2.77
N SER A 585 0.98 21.65 2.30
CA SER A 585 0.37 22.73 3.08
C SER A 585 -1.14 22.83 2.81
N LEU A 586 -1.91 23.12 3.86
CA LEU A 586 -3.35 23.35 3.84
C LEU A 586 -3.67 24.78 4.28
N ASN A 587 -4.49 25.47 3.50
CA ASN A 587 -4.98 26.82 3.82
C ASN A 587 -6.52 26.82 3.94
N PRO A 588 -7.09 27.41 5.01
CA PRO A 588 -8.53 27.53 5.21
C PRO A 588 -9.13 28.66 4.34
N ALA A 589 -10.46 28.67 4.21
CA ALA A 589 -11.19 29.61 3.36
C ALA A 589 -11.20 31.07 3.83
N ASP A 590 -11.09 31.34 5.15
CA ASP A 590 -11.51 32.62 5.74
C ASP A 590 -10.39 33.57 6.21
N ALA A 591 -9.12 33.33 5.90
CA ALA A 591 -8.07 34.26 6.31
C ALA A 591 -6.93 34.35 5.29
N ASN A 592 -6.43 35.57 5.10
CA ASN A 592 -5.19 35.88 4.42
C ASN A 592 -4.07 34.86 4.73
N GLN A 593 -3.84 33.92 3.82
CA GLN A 593 -2.59 33.14 3.70
C GLN A 593 -2.03 32.50 4.97
N THR A 594 -2.85 32.12 5.96
CA THR A 594 -2.35 31.38 7.13
C THR A 594 -2.37 29.89 6.85
N ILE A 595 -1.19 29.28 6.76
CA ILE A 595 -1.02 27.82 6.66
C ILE A 595 -1.52 27.20 7.96
N VAL A 596 -2.56 26.38 7.89
CA VAL A 596 -3.18 25.72 9.07
C VAL A 596 -2.54 24.38 9.36
N SER A 597 -2.08 23.66 8.34
CA SER A 597 -1.33 22.42 8.54
C SER A 597 -0.26 22.29 7.47
N GLN A 598 0.95 21.99 7.92
CA GLN A 598 2.11 21.76 7.07
C GLN A 598 2.81 20.49 7.55
N SER A 599 3.04 19.56 6.63
CA SER A 599 3.83 18.36 6.93
C SER A 599 4.81 18.06 5.80
N SER A 600 5.86 17.33 6.13
CA SER A 600 6.89 16.91 5.17
C SER A 600 6.80 15.42 4.92
N PHE A 601 7.19 14.99 3.71
CA PHE A 601 7.40 13.60 3.38
C PHE A 601 8.59 13.49 2.42
N TYR A 602 9.23 12.33 2.38
CA TYR A 602 10.40 12.10 1.54
C TYR A 602 10.05 11.19 0.36
N VAL A 603 10.59 11.53 -0.81
CA VAL A 603 10.45 10.77 -2.04
C VAL A 603 11.80 10.16 -2.41
N TYR A 604 11.79 8.85 -2.62
CA TYR A 604 12.96 8.02 -2.87
C TYR A 604 13.22 7.84 -4.36
N SER A 605 14.49 7.63 -4.76
CA SER A 605 14.77 7.20 -6.12
C SER A 605 14.32 5.75 -6.32
N LYS A 606 14.13 5.36 -7.58
CA LYS A 606 13.78 4.00 -7.97
C LYS A 606 14.86 2.96 -7.64
N GLN A 607 16.10 3.38 -7.39
CA GLN A 607 17.22 2.50 -7.06
C GLN A 607 17.28 2.15 -5.56
N GLN A 608 16.66 2.97 -4.71
CA GLN A 608 16.59 2.71 -3.27
C GLN A 608 15.55 1.64 -2.97
N TRP A 609 15.79 0.90 -1.90
CA TRP A 609 14.93 -0.18 -1.43
C TRP A 609 14.68 -1.26 -2.50
N SER A 610 15.68 -1.54 -3.34
CA SER A 610 15.52 -2.41 -4.51
C SER A 610 15.12 -3.85 -4.16
N SER A 611 15.59 -4.38 -3.02
CA SER A 611 15.23 -5.69 -2.51
C SER A 611 13.80 -5.72 -1.96
N TRP A 612 13.40 -4.68 -1.24
CA TRP A 612 12.02 -4.54 -0.74
C TRP A 612 11.02 -4.37 -1.89
N GLN A 613 11.31 -3.49 -2.86
CA GLN A 613 10.52 -3.34 -4.08
C GLN A 613 10.36 -4.67 -4.82
N GLN A 614 11.45 -5.41 -5.03
CA GLN A 614 11.40 -6.73 -5.65
C GLN A 614 10.54 -7.71 -4.84
N SER A 615 10.67 -7.70 -3.50
CA SER A 615 9.86 -8.56 -2.62
C SER A 615 8.37 -8.34 -2.81
N GLY A 616 7.95 -7.07 -2.84
CA GLY A 616 6.55 -6.71 -3.05
C GLY A 616 6.03 -7.11 -4.43
N LYS A 617 6.81 -6.87 -5.49
CA LYS A 617 6.43 -7.23 -6.87
C LYS A 617 6.40 -8.74 -7.11
N HIS A 618 7.33 -9.51 -6.52
CA HIS A 618 7.30 -10.97 -6.54
C HIS A 618 6.03 -11.49 -5.86
N ALA A 619 5.72 -11.01 -4.66
CA ALA A 619 4.53 -11.43 -3.93
C ALA A 619 3.23 -11.10 -4.69
N ALA A 620 3.13 -9.88 -5.24
CA ALA A 620 1.97 -9.45 -6.02
C ALA A 620 1.79 -10.29 -7.29
N SER A 621 2.87 -10.51 -8.04
CA SER A 621 2.84 -11.30 -9.28
C SER A 621 2.52 -12.78 -9.02
N GLN A 622 3.05 -13.36 -7.93
CA GLN A 622 2.70 -14.73 -7.53
C GLN A 622 1.24 -14.88 -7.13
N ARG A 623 0.67 -13.93 -6.39
CA ARG A 623 -0.78 -13.91 -6.08
C ARG A 623 -1.59 -13.89 -7.37
N GLN A 624 -1.15 -13.10 -8.34
CA GLN A 624 -1.86 -12.97 -9.60
C GLN A 624 -1.83 -14.24 -10.46
N VAL A 625 -0.69 -14.96 -10.47
CA VAL A 625 -0.63 -16.29 -11.10
C VAL A 625 -1.66 -17.24 -10.48
N GLN A 626 -1.75 -17.26 -9.15
CA GLN A 626 -2.71 -18.12 -8.42
C GLN A 626 -4.18 -17.77 -8.67
N GLN A 627 -4.47 -16.49 -8.96
CA GLN A 627 -5.82 -16.01 -9.25
C GLN A 627 -6.18 -16.04 -10.75
N SER A 628 -5.20 -16.27 -11.61
CA SER A 628 -5.43 -16.31 -13.06
C SER A 628 -6.26 -17.53 -13.47
N THR A 629 -6.98 -17.39 -14.58
CA THR A 629 -7.82 -18.46 -15.13
C THR A 629 -7.23 -18.93 -16.45
N ALA A 630 -7.25 -20.24 -16.68
CA ALA A 630 -6.65 -20.84 -17.88
C ALA A 630 -7.27 -20.25 -19.14
N ALA A 631 -6.43 -19.96 -20.13
CA ALA A 631 -6.87 -19.46 -21.42
C ALA A 631 -7.77 -20.49 -22.12
N ILE A 632 -8.88 -20.04 -22.69
CA ILE A 632 -9.73 -20.89 -23.53
C ILE A 632 -9.21 -20.77 -24.98
N PRO A 633 -8.58 -21.81 -25.54
CA PRO A 633 -8.06 -21.76 -26.90
C PRO A 633 -9.22 -21.64 -27.89
N LYS A 634 -9.16 -20.64 -28.78
CA LYS A 634 -10.11 -20.53 -29.89
C LYS A 634 -9.60 -21.38 -31.06
N GLU A 635 -10.46 -22.26 -31.56
CA GLU A 635 -10.20 -23.02 -32.77
C GLU A 635 -10.38 -22.14 -34.01
N TYR A 636 -9.43 -22.15 -34.94
CA TYR A 636 -9.60 -21.58 -36.27
C TYR A 636 -9.09 -22.54 -37.36
N LEU A 637 -9.62 -22.34 -38.57
CA LEU A 637 -9.25 -23.12 -39.75
C LEU A 637 -8.20 -22.35 -40.55
N GLU A 638 -6.99 -22.88 -40.65
CA GLU A 638 -5.91 -22.32 -41.47
C GLU A 638 -5.84 -23.03 -42.83
N TYR A 639 -5.72 -22.28 -43.92
CA TYR A 639 -5.55 -22.86 -45.26
C TYR A 639 -4.11 -23.31 -45.48
N VAL A 640 -3.94 -24.56 -45.94
CA VAL A 640 -2.62 -25.07 -46.34
C VAL A 640 -2.19 -24.39 -47.64
N SER A 641 -0.95 -23.94 -47.65
CA SER A 641 -0.31 -23.36 -48.84
C SER A 641 -0.35 -24.31 -50.03
N LYS A 642 -0.78 -23.81 -51.20
CA LYS A 642 -0.87 -24.59 -52.45
C LYS A 642 0.46 -24.65 -53.22
N TYR A 643 1.45 -23.83 -52.85
CA TYR A 643 2.76 -23.76 -53.52
C TYR A 643 3.54 -25.08 -53.61
N PRO A 644 3.66 -25.92 -52.55
CA PRO A 644 4.39 -27.19 -52.66
C PRO A 644 3.73 -28.15 -53.66
N PHE A 645 2.40 -28.23 -53.69
CA PHE A 645 1.66 -29.04 -54.67
C PHE A 645 1.84 -28.51 -56.10
N TRP A 646 1.93 -27.20 -56.27
CA TRP A 646 2.18 -26.57 -57.57
C TRP A 646 3.59 -26.85 -58.09
N TRP A 647 4.62 -26.73 -57.24
CA TRP A 647 6.00 -27.08 -57.62
C TRP A 647 6.14 -28.56 -57.93
N MET A 648 5.54 -29.43 -57.12
CA MET A 648 5.54 -30.88 -57.35
C MET A 648 4.83 -31.22 -58.67
N PHE A 649 3.71 -30.57 -58.97
CA PHE A 649 3.03 -30.70 -60.26
C PHE A 649 3.96 -30.35 -61.43
N ILE A 650 4.66 -29.21 -61.40
CA ILE A 650 5.59 -28.80 -62.46
C ILE A 650 6.71 -29.82 -62.64
N VAL A 651 7.34 -30.27 -61.54
CA VAL A 651 8.43 -31.25 -61.60
C VAL A 651 7.95 -32.54 -62.24
N VAL A 652 6.78 -33.04 -61.83
CA VAL A 652 6.22 -34.31 -62.35
C VAL A 652 5.83 -34.20 -63.82
N VAL A 653 5.20 -33.10 -64.24
CA VAL A 653 4.89 -32.86 -65.67
C VAL A 653 6.17 -32.77 -66.49
N THR A 654 7.20 -32.10 -65.97
CA THR A 654 8.50 -31.97 -66.64
C THR A 654 9.17 -33.34 -66.79
N LEU A 655 9.17 -34.17 -65.74
CA LEU A 655 9.71 -35.53 -65.79
C LEU A 655 8.96 -36.42 -66.79
N LEU A 656 7.62 -36.34 -66.83
CA LEU A 656 6.81 -37.06 -67.82
C LEU A 656 7.04 -36.58 -69.25
N TRP A 657 7.33 -35.29 -69.44
CA TRP A 657 7.69 -34.75 -70.76
C TRP A 657 9.08 -35.22 -71.21
N ILE A 658 10.07 -35.18 -70.31
CA ILE A 658 11.43 -35.69 -70.57
C ILE A 658 11.38 -37.16 -70.93
N GLU A 659 10.67 -37.97 -70.13
CA GLU A 659 10.45 -39.40 -70.39
C GLU A 659 9.82 -39.68 -71.76
N ARG A 660 8.99 -38.76 -72.26
CA ARG A 660 8.36 -38.92 -73.57
C ARG A 660 9.30 -38.57 -74.71
N LYS A 661 10.18 -37.59 -74.51
CA LYS A 661 11.06 -37.06 -75.55
C LYS A 661 12.35 -37.87 -75.72
N TYR A 662 12.82 -38.50 -74.65
CA TYR A 662 14.03 -39.33 -74.58
C TYR A 662 13.68 -40.73 -74.07
#